data_AF-A0A496Q9I6-F1
#
_entry.id   AF-A0A496Q9I6-F1
#
_cell.length_a   1.000
_cell.length_b   1.000
_cell.length_c   1.000
_cell.angle_alpha   90.00
_cell.angle_beta   90.00
_cell.angle_gamma   90.00
#
_symmetry.space_group_name_H-M   'P 1'
#
loop_
_entity.id
_entity.type
_entity.pdbx_description
1 polymer ?
#
loop_
_entity_poly.entity_id
_entity_poly.type
_entity_poly.pdbx_seq_one_letter_code
_entity_poly.pdbx_strand_id
1 'polypeptide(L)'
;MEPWRLKGGMGMKQRSIFVAIVFLLLVSTVFPLTPVMLEHNDVQFLYFQEWFEQLTPEIPSTATVLKSIDGDTIMVKLANVPETVRLIGVDTPETVHPEKPVEYFGKEASDFTSSLLKPGGFVWLTYDFEHRDKYGRLLAYVWFKAENRWVLLNLALILNGYGRAYTYFPFRDDYMQVFTSAEDYASSHALGMWKYPERIGLPASMKFPRTSDTITIAQARSLPDFTRVKIQGVVTVPPGPFGVNMLYIQDETAGVAVYARGVDLSKLDIQLGDLVEIDGSMYTHRKNREITINTSNQVKKLSEADVPQALKIFTGEINEENLEGLLVWVSGKIVEIDPPKYYIDDGSGKGMVYIRENTGIDLSGAKVGLIATVTGVLGQYEWQHELWPRWPTDVETTDIEPPRILWVNVSGTNTVDLYLNESVMATSVQPNRTVVLKSIKLRSAEVSPTGRVVRLVAFESVDAGTVFLRGVRDLRGNMTLMLKFDFTRQRAPRVLFDDAHGQRAGNADWTIDGGYSDFADALKERGYTVDRNVSPFVDPLLLSQYDVVVVPEPNEPFRQEEIENLLAFVKSGGGLFLIADHGGADRNGNGWDAVKIFNTFVESLGFRFDGNDLVVAPTREIVPSPLTESVEAVGVWNGSTITPVATNVSIAVKALGRPYVVYGTYGSGRFAAIGDSSPFDDGTSPTGKPLHNGWIMYDDAELALRTVKWLLGD
;
A
#
# COMPACT_ATOMS: atom_id res chain seq x y z
N MET A 1 38.34 43.96 52.28
CA MET A 1 39.21 44.96 51.63
C MET A 1 38.93 44.89 50.14
N GLU A 2 38.01 45.71 49.67
CA GLU A 2 38.15 46.29 48.32
C GLU A 2 39.07 47.51 48.47
N PRO A 3 39.74 48.05 47.41
CA PRO A 3 38.98 48.98 46.56
C PRO A 3 39.55 49.51 45.17
N TRP A 4 38.65 50.21 44.44
CA TRP A 4 38.80 51.30 43.40
C TRP A 4 39.36 50.97 41.99
N ARG A 5 38.90 51.49 40.83
CA ARG A 5 37.73 52.31 40.38
C ARG A 5 37.69 52.46 38.81
N LEU A 6 36.46 52.40 38.25
CA LEU A 6 35.75 53.24 37.23
C LEU A 6 36.42 53.83 35.96
N LYS A 7 35.77 53.62 34.79
CA LYS A 7 34.99 54.58 33.93
C LYS A 7 34.80 53.99 32.51
N GLY A 8 33.73 54.17 31.74
CA GLY A 8 32.47 54.91 31.89
C GLY A 8 31.46 54.43 30.83
N GLY A 9 30.20 54.84 30.96
CA GLY A 9 29.12 54.54 30.02
C GLY A 9 28.91 55.63 28.97
N MET A 10 28.09 55.34 27.93
CA MET A 10 26.95 56.14 27.46
C MET A 10 26.49 55.72 26.04
N GLY A 11 25.27 55.16 25.95
CA GLY A 11 24.21 55.44 24.97
C GLY A 11 24.36 55.10 23.47
N MET A 12 23.43 54.30 22.92
CA MET A 12 22.50 54.74 21.85
C MET A 12 21.41 53.70 21.52
N LYS A 13 20.22 54.23 21.22
CA LYS A 13 18.99 53.55 20.77
C LYS A 13 19.05 53.19 19.28
N GLN A 14 18.40 52.08 18.88
CA GLN A 14 17.68 51.94 17.60
C GLN A 14 16.73 50.72 17.68
N ARG A 15 15.43 50.96 17.90
CA ARG A 15 14.33 50.85 16.91
C ARG A 15 14.07 49.41 16.43
N SER A 16 13.28 48.66 17.20
CA SER A 16 12.57 47.48 16.72
C SER A 16 11.32 47.91 15.96
N ILE A 17 11.26 47.56 14.68
CA ILE A 17 10.13 47.79 13.79
C ILE A 17 9.01 46.82 14.16
N PHE A 18 7.83 47.39 14.42
CA PHE A 18 6.56 46.69 14.54
C PHE A 18 6.18 46.10 13.17
N VAL A 19 6.08 44.78 13.06
CA VAL A 19 5.26 44.12 12.03
C VAL A 19 4.16 43.39 12.78
N ALA A 20 3.00 44.04 12.86
CA ALA A 20 1.77 43.41 13.31
C ALA A 20 1.31 42.44 12.21
N ILE A 21 1.56 41.15 12.41
CA ILE A 21 0.88 40.10 11.65
C ILE A 21 -0.54 40.05 12.19
N VAL A 22 -1.48 40.59 11.43
CA VAL A 22 -2.92 40.35 11.61
C VAL A 22 -3.16 38.89 11.26
N PHE A 23 -3.09 38.00 12.26
CA PHE A 23 -3.69 36.69 12.17
C PHE A 23 -5.20 36.89 12.20
N LEU A 24 -5.81 36.94 11.02
CA LEU A 24 -7.25 36.85 10.85
C LEU A 24 -7.62 35.38 11.10
N LEU A 25 -7.61 35.00 12.38
CA LEU A 25 -8.30 33.81 12.86
C LEU A 25 -9.79 34.05 12.56
N LEU A 26 -10.25 33.50 11.44
CA LEU A 26 -11.65 33.13 11.26
C LEU A 26 -11.95 32.06 12.33
N VAL A 27 -12.16 32.50 13.56
CA VAL A 27 -12.98 31.77 14.50
C VAL A 27 -14.37 31.83 13.89
N SER A 28 -14.73 30.82 13.10
CA SER A 28 -16.13 30.50 12.94
C SER A 28 -16.66 30.35 14.36
N THR A 29 -17.43 31.32 14.83
CA THR A 29 -18.13 31.21 16.10
C THR A 29 -19.12 30.07 15.92
N VAL A 30 -18.69 28.85 16.25
CA VAL A 30 -19.57 27.73 16.49
C VAL A 30 -20.37 28.15 17.71
N PHE A 31 -21.61 28.62 17.50
CA PHE A 31 -22.53 28.77 18.61
C PHE A 31 -22.72 27.37 19.19
N PRO A 32 -22.32 27.12 20.45
CA PRO A 32 -22.53 25.81 21.05
C PRO A 32 -24.04 25.55 21.13
N LEU A 33 -24.49 24.41 20.60
CA LEU A 33 -25.89 23.99 20.71
C LEU A 33 -26.26 23.87 22.19
N THR A 34 -27.42 24.38 22.57
CA THR A 34 -27.88 24.46 23.96
C THR A 34 -28.75 23.24 24.29
N PRO A 35 -28.25 22.24 25.04
CA PRO A 35 -28.99 21.01 25.30
C PRO A 35 -30.20 21.27 26.18
N VAL A 36 -31.32 20.62 25.86
CA VAL A 36 -32.58 20.64 26.60
C VAL A 36 -33.03 19.21 26.82
N MET A 37 -33.28 18.84 28.08
CA MET A 37 -33.96 17.58 28.40
C MET A 37 -35.46 17.83 28.39
N LEU A 38 -36.19 17.06 27.58
CA LEU A 38 -37.65 17.08 27.50
C LEU A 38 -38.23 15.84 28.18
N GLU A 39 -39.44 15.98 28.71
CA GLU A 39 -40.23 14.86 29.23
C GLU A 39 -41.55 14.70 28.47
N HIS A 40 -41.84 13.48 28.00
CA HIS A 40 -43.12 13.14 27.38
C HIS A 40 -43.49 11.68 27.65
N ASN A 41 -44.70 11.43 28.17
CA ASN A 41 -45.17 10.08 28.54
C ASN A 41 -44.16 9.29 29.39
N ASP A 42 -43.60 9.94 30.42
CA ASP A 42 -42.59 9.39 31.35
C ASP A 42 -41.23 9.03 30.70
N VAL A 43 -40.99 9.48 29.46
CA VAL A 43 -39.69 9.34 28.77
C VAL A 43 -38.97 10.68 28.79
N GLN A 44 -37.73 10.65 29.30
CA GLN A 44 -36.80 11.78 29.19
C GLN A 44 -35.89 11.59 27.98
N PHE A 45 -35.72 12.64 27.19
CA PHE A 45 -34.86 12.59 26.01
C PHE A 45 -34.21 13.95 25.73
N LEU A 46 -33.04 13.91 25.13
CA LEU A 46 -32.25 15.08 24.76
C LEU A 46 -32.81 15.71 23.48
N TYR A 47 -32.79 17.04 23.45
CA TYR A 47 -33.01 17.89 22.28
C TYR A 47 -32.10 19.14 22.36
N PHE A 48 -32.11 20.00 21.34
CA PHE A 48 -31.37 21.27 21.35
C PHE A 48 -32.31 22.45 21.11
N GLN A 49 -32.08 23.55 21.83
CA GLN A 49 -32.95 24.74 21.79
C GLN A 49 -33.03 25.34 20.38
N GLU A 50 -31.90 25.36 19.67
CA GLU A 50 -31.73 25.96 18.34
C GLU A 50 -32.58 25.21 17.28
N TRP A 51 -32.80 23.91 17.47
CA TRP A 51 -33.53 23.09 16.51
C TRP A 51 -35.05 23.24 16.59
N PHE A 52 -35.60 23.84 17.66
CA PHE A 52 -37.01 24.25 17.68
C PHE A 52 -37.30 25.42 16.74
N GLU A 53 -36.32 26.30 16.54
CA GLU A 53 -36.46 27.47 15.67
C GLU A 53 -36.08 27.13 14.23
N GLN A 54 -35.05 26.28 14.05
CA GLN A 54 -34.56 25.87 12.74
C GLN A 54 -35.52 24.93 12.00
N LEU A 55 -36.21 24.04 12.71
CA LEU A 55 -37.12 23.07 12.11
C LEU A 55 -38.55 23.36 12.55
N THR A 56 -39.41 23.72 11.60
CA THR A 56 -40.83 23.98 11.86
C THR A 56 -41.73 23.14 10.95
N PRO A 57 -42.89 22.66 11.46
CA PRO A 57 -43.83 21.89 10.67
C PRO A 57 -44.61 22.83 9.72
N GLU A 58 -44.13 22.96 8.48
CA GLU A 58 -44.81 23.73 7.43
C GLU A 58 -45.99 22.92 6.83
N ILE A 59 -47.20 23.47 6.91
CA ILE A 59 -48.44 22.92 6.31
C ILE A 59 -48.70 21.43 6.69
N PRO A 60 -48.81 21.10 7.99
CA PRO A 60 -48.91 19.71 8.43
C PRO A 60 -50.28 19.10 8.14
N SER A 61 -50.28 17.81 7.78
CA SER A 61 -51.46 16.96 7.87
C SER A 61 -51.63 16.43 9.29
N THR A 62 -52.88 16.35 9.77
CA THR A 62 -53.18 15.86 11.12
C THR A 62 -53.51 14.37 11.10
N ALA A 63 -52.92 13.61 12.02
CA ALA A 63 -53.17 12.18 12.14
C ALA A 63 -53.23 11.72 13.61
N THR A 64 -53.87 10.59 13.84
CA THR A 64 -53.91 9.93 15.15
C THR A 64 -53.11 8.64 15.12
N VAL A 65 -52.21 8.44 16.07
CA VAL A 65 -51.39 7.24 16.17
C VAL A 65 -52.27 6.02 16.48
N LEU A 66 -52.17 4.97 15.66
CA LEU A 66 -52.82 3.68 15.90
C LEU A 66 -51.88 2.74 16.66
N LYS A 67 -50.63 2.62 16.21
CA LYS A 67 -49.56 1.88 16.87
C LYS A 67 -48.19 2.24 16.29
N SER A 68 -47.13 2.06 17.06
CA SER A 68 -45.76 1.97 16.52
C SER A 68 -45.50 0.56 16.03
N ILE A 69 -44.78 0.41 14.91
CA ILE A 69 -44.43 -0.89 14.33
C ILE A 69 -43.01 -1.28 14.78
N ASP A 70 -42.06 -0.38 14.59
CA ASP A 70 -40.66 -0.47 15.02
C ASP A 70 -40.13 0.95 15.35
N GLY A 71 -38.81 1.14 15.37
CA GLY A 71 -38.18 2.42 15.72
C GLY A 71 -38.50 3.56 14.73
N ASP A 72 -38.57 3.28 13.43
CA ASP A 72 -38.71 4.28 12.35
C ASP A 72 -39.98 4.10 11.49
N THR A 73 -40.90 3.23 11.92
CA THR A 73 -42.18 2.99 11.24
C THR A 73 -43.34 3.01 12.23
N ILE A 74 -44.37 3.80 11.90
CA ILE A 74 -45.62 3.90 12.69
C ILE A 74 -46.85 3.67 11.81
N MET A 75 -47.97 3.37 12.44
CA MET A 75 -49.27 3.31 11.79
C MET A 75 -50.17 4.40 12.37
N VAL A 76 -50.79 5.18 11.50
CA VAL A 76 -51.65 6.32 11.87
C VAL A 76 -53.00 6.23 11.18
N LYS A 77 -54.00 6.93 11.72
CA LYS A 77 -55.27 7.20 11.06
C LYS A 77 -55.21 8.61 10.49
N LEU A 78 -55.06 8.71 9.17
CA LEU A 78 -55.03 9.96 8.41
C LEU A 78 -56.32 10.07 7.59
N ALA A 79 -57.06 11.19 7.74
CA ALA A 79 -58.33 11.39 7.03
C ALA A 79 -59.32 10.20 7.12
N ASN A 80 -59.37 9.55 8.29
CA ASN A 80 -60.14 8.33 8.58
C ASN A 80 -59.65 7.01 7.96
N VAL A 81 -58.50 7.00 7.28
CA VAL A 81 -57.90 5.80 6.68
C VAL A 81 -56.63 5.41 7.44
N PRO A 82 -56.44 4.11 7.78
CA PRO A 82 -55.16 3.63 8.30
C PRO A 82 -54.04 3.74 7.26
N GLU A 83 -52.93 4.37 7.62
CA GLU A 83 -51.72 4.52 6.79
C GLU A 83 -50.49 4.08 7.58
N THR A 84 -49.58 3.37 6.90
CA THR A 84 -48.26 3.04 7.43
C THR A 84 -47.28 4.14 7.03
N VAL A 85 -46.63 4.76 8.01
CA VAL A 85 -45.71 5.87 7.83
C VAL A 85 -44.28 5.41 8.13
N ARG A 86 -43.37 5.57 7.17
CA ARG A 86 -41.92 5.41 7.34
C ARG A 86 -41.30 6.78 7.57
N LEU A 87 -40.52 6.92 8.63
CA LEU A 87 -39.86 8.16 8.99
C LEU A 87 -38.77 8.49 7.96
N ILE A 88 -38.78 9.73 7.46
CA ILE A 88 -37.77 10.23 6.52
C ILE A 88 -36.44 10.46 7.26
N GLY A 89 -35.33 10.05 6.63
CA GLY A 89 -33.97 10.38 7.08
C GLY A 89 -33.47 9.64 8.33
N VAL A 90 -34.20 8.64 8.83
CA VAL A 90 -33.82 7.85 10.01
C VAL A 90 -33.74 6.37 9.65
N ASP A 91 -32.70 5.70 10.15
CA ASP A 91 -32.56 4.24 10.09
C ASP A 91 -32.31 3.67 11.48
N THR A 92 -33.25 2.88 11.99
CA THR A 92 -33.15 2.24 13.32
C THR A 92 -32.74 0.77 13.20
N PRO A 93 -32.05 0.17 14.19
CA PRO A 93 -31.68 -1.25 14.12
C PRO A 93 -32.90 -2.16 13.99
N GLU A 94 -32.77 -3.23 13.20
CA GLU A 94 -33.89 -4.09 12.78
C GLU A 94 -34.56 -4.83 13.96
N THR A 95 -35.89 -4.97 13.92
CA THR A 95 -36.68 -5.65 14.99
C THR A 95 -37.81 -6.56 14.52
N VAL A 96 -38.34 -6.37 13.31
CA VAL A 96 -39.62 -6.99 12.90
C VAL A 96 -39.54 -7.68 11.54
N HIS A 97 -38.40 -7.64 10.85
CA HIS A 97 -38.23 -8.29 9.57
C HIS A 97 -38.35 -9.83 9.69
N PRO A 98 -39.17 -10.50 8.84
CA PRO A 98 -39.47 -11.93 8.98
C PRO A 98 -38.24 -12.85 8.91
N GLU A 99 -37.23 -12.45 8.13
CA GLU A 99 -36.05 -13.27 7.83
C GLU A 99 -34.77 -12.80 8.54
N LYS A 100 -34.80 -11.66 9.25
CA LYS A 100 -33.61 -11.13 9.93
C LYS A 100 -33.76 -11.26 11.44
N PRO A 101 -32.68 -11.55 12.17
CA PRO A 101 -32.72 -11.49 13.62
C PRO A 101 -32.89 -10.04 14.10
N VAL A 102 -33.43 -9.89 15.31
CA VAL A 102 -33.44 -8.58 16.00
C VAL A 102 -32.00 -8.12 16.17
N GLU A 103 -31.69 -6.91 15.72
CA GLU A 103 -30.37 -6.31 15.83
C GLU A 103 -30.15 -5.68 17.21
N TYR A 104 -28.88 -5.54 17.58
CA TYR A 104 -28.46 -4.87 18.79
C TYR A 104 -29.05 -3.45 18.84
N PHE A 105 -29.67 -3.12 19.98
CA PHE A 105 -30.37 -1.85 20.24
C PHE A 105 -31.68 -1.62 19.48
N GLY A 106 -32.14 -2.58 18.66
CA GLY A 106 -33.39 -2.45 17.92
C GLY A 106 -34.60 -2.39 18.84
N LYS A 107 -34.66 -3.24 19.87
CA LYS A 107 -35.79 -3.26 20.80
C LYS A 107 -35.90 -1.94 21.56
N GLU A 108 -34.77 -1.42 22.01
CA GLU A 108 -34.66 -0.13 22.68
C GLU A 108 -35.14 1.02 21.79
N ALA A 109 -34.79 1.02 20.50
CA ALA A 109 -35.29 1.99 19.52
C ALA A 109 -36.82 1.90 19.32
N SER A 110 -37.36 0.69 19.19
CA SER A 110 -38.80 0.46 19.09
C SER A 110 -39.55 0.88 20.37
N ASP A 111 -38.98 0.60 21.54
CA ASP A 111 -39.56 0.97 22.83
C ASP A 111 -39.56 2.49 23.04
N PHE A 112 -38.52 3.18 22.56
CA PHE A 112 -38.45 4.64 22.57
C PHE A 112 -39.58 5.27 21.73
N THR A 113 -39.75 4.86 20.48
CA THR A 113 -40.82 5.37 19.60
C THR A 113 -42.21 5.05 20.14
N SER A 114 -42.45 3.83 20.63
CA SER A 114 -43.75 3.44 21.21
C SER A 114 -44.05 4.09 22.56
N SER A 115 -43.04 4.56 23.27
CA SER A 115 -43.22 5.30 24.52
C SER A 115 -43.57 6.77 24.26
N LEU A 116 -42.94 7.40 23.27
CA LEU A 116 -43.29 8.76 22.85
C LEU A 116 -44.64 8.83 22.14
N LEU A 117 -44.97 7.86 21.28
CA LEU A 117 -46.20 7.86 20.48
C LEU A 117 -47.19 6.79 20.94
N LYS A 118 -47.96 7.08 22.00
CA LYS A 118 -49.01 6.17 22.49
C LYS A 118 -50.20 6.10 21.52
N PRO A 119 -50.87 4.94 21.39
CA PRO A 119 -52.12 4.82 20.63
C PRO A 119 -53.17 5.86 21.06
N GLY A 120 -53.82 6.51 20.09
CA GLY A 120 -54.72 7.64 20.31
C GLY A 120 -54.01 9.00 20.37
N GLY A 121 -52.67 9.03 20.39
CA GLY A 121 -51.86 10.25 20.37
C GLY A 121 -52.04 11.05 19.08
N PHE A 122 -51.96 12.37 19.20
CA PHE A 122 -52.08 13.29 18.08
C PHE A 122 -50.71 13.64 17.52
N VAL A 123 -50.54 13.53 16.20
CA VAL A 123 -49.31 13.89 15.49
C VAL A 123 -49.59 14.76 14.27
N TRP A 124 -48.58 15.53 13.90
CA TRP A 124 -48.50 16.23 12.63
C TRP A 124 -47.53 15.51 11.70
N LEU A 125 -47.92 15.41 10.44
CA LEU A 125 -47.11 14.84 9.37
C LEU A 125 -46.76 15.97 8.39
N THR A 126 -45.47 16.19 8.17
CA THR A 126 -44.98 16.98 7.04
C THR A 126 -44.25 16.07 6.08
N TYR A 127 -44.27 16.43 4.79
CA TYR A 127 -43.78 15.59 3.71
C TYR A 127 -42.56 16.23 3.05
N ASP A 128 -41.80 15.41 2.35
CA ASP A 128 -40.75 15.87 1.44
C ASP A 128 -41.23 15.72 -0.02
N PHE A 129 -40.33 15.87 -1.00
CA PHE A 129 -40.66 15.77 -2.41
C PHE A 129 -41.28 14.42 -2.82
N GLU A 130 -40.88 13.31 -2.19
CA GLU A 130 -41.50 11.99 -2.38
C GLU A 130 -42.41 11.64 -1.20
N HIS A 131 -43.68 11.35 -1.50
CA HIS A 131 -44.67 11.03 -0.48
C HIS A 131 -44.75 9.55 -0.13
N ARG A 132 -44.25 8.64 -0.98
CA ARG A 132 -44.32 7.20 -0.74
C ARG A 132 -43.07 6.48 -1.20
N ASP A 133 -42.70 5.43 -0.48
CA ASP A 133 -41.60 4.56 -0.89
C ASP A 133 -42.06 3.45 -1.86
N LYS A 134 -41.10 2.64 -2.33
CA LYS A 134 -41.34 1.50 -3.22
C LYS A 134 -42.24 0.40 -2.65
N TYR A 135 -42.48 0.40 -1.33
CA TYR A 135 -43.37 -0.54 -0.65
C TYR A 135 -44.77 0.05 -0.40
N GLY A 136 -45.01 1.28 -0.87
CA GLY A 136 -46.27 2.00 -0.72
C GLY A 136 -46.47 2.65 0.65
N ARG A 137 -45.46 2.65 1.53
CA ARG A 137 -45.53 3.33 2.84
C ARG A 137 -45.48 4.84 2.63
N LEU A 138 -46.24 5.58 3.43
CA LEU A 138 -46.20 7.04 3.42
C LEU A 138 -44.88 7.51 4.04
N LEU A 139 -44.15 8.38 3.35
CA LEU A 139 -42.91 8.98 3.85
C LEU A 139 -43.23 10.29 4.54
N ALA A 140 -42.87 10.44 5.82
CA ALA A 140 -43.13 11.69 6.54
C ALA A 140 -42.09 12.02 7.63
N TYR A 141 -41.99 13.30 7.94
CA TYR A 141 -41.48 13.83 9.20
C TYR A 141 -42.62 13.84 10.23
N VAL A 142 -42.40 13.18 11.36
CA VAL A 142 -43.45 12.98 12.37
C VAL A 142 -43.22 13.90 13.55
N TRP A 143 -44.19 14.76 13.81
CA TRP A 143 -44.15 15.76 14.86
C TRP A 143 -45.16 15.43 15.96
N PHE A 144 -44.72 15.46 17.21
CA PHE A 144 -45.57 15.33 18.38
C PHE A 144 -45.36 16.50 19.33
N LYS A 145 -46.30 16.70 20.26
CA LYS A 145 -46.27 17.84 21.18
C LYS A 145 -45.77 17.40 22.55
N ALA A 146 -44.62 17.91 22.97
CA ALA A 146 -44.04 17.72 24.31
C ALA A 146 -43.80 19.07 24.97
N GLU A 147 -44.21 19.24 26.23
CA GLU A 147 -44.04 20.49 26.99
C GLU A 147 -44.46 21.76 26.22
N ASN A 148 -45.59 21.69 25.51
CA ASN A 148 -46.12 22.73 24.62
C ASN A 148 -45.27 23.09 23.38
N ARG A 149 -44.20 22.34 23.09
CA ARG A 149 -43.34 22.49 21.89
C ARG A 149 -43.60 21.35 20.90
N TRP A 150 -43.46 21.65 19.62
CA TRP A 150 -43.47 20.63 18.57
C TRP A 150 -42.07 20.00 18.47
N VAL A 151 -42.00 18.69 18.61
CA VAL A 151 -40.77 17.91 18.56
C VAL A 151 -40.81 17.00 17.35
N LEU A 152 -39.74 17.00 16.57
CA LEU A 152 -39.55 16.09 15.46
C LEU A 152 -39.03 14.74 15.98
N LEU A 153 -39.86 13.69 15.90
CA LEU A 153 -39.49 12.35 16.34
C LEU A 153 -38.25 11.83 15.60
N ASN A 154 -38.17 12.11 14.29
CA ASN A 154 -37.07 11.67 13.44
C ASN A 154 -35.72 12.10 14.02
N LEU A 155 -35.61 13.35 14.43
CA LEU A 155 -34.40 13.91 15.03
C LEU A 155 -34.14 13.38 16.44
N ALA A 156 -35.20 13.23 17.24
CA ALA A 156 -35.09 12.71 18.61
C ALA A 156 -34.50 11.29 18.64
N LEU A 157 -34.86 10.44 17.68
CA LEU A 157 -34.31 9.09 17.53
C LEU A 157 -32.79 9.12 17.28
N ILE A 158 -32.35 9.93 16.32
CA ILE A 158 -30.92 10.02 15.95
C ILE A 158 -30.11 10.60 17.11
N LEU A 159 -30.53 11.75 17.65
CA LEU A 159 -29.80 12.47 18.69
C LEU A 159 -29.59 11.64 19.97
N ASN A 160 -30.54 10.77 20.30
CA ASN A 160 -30.46 9.94 21.50
C ASN A 160 -29.84 8.55 21.22
N GLY A 161 -29.31 8.31 20.02
CA GLY A 161 -28.59 7.09 19.68
C GLY A 161 -29.49 5.86 19.44
N TYR A 162 -30.73 6.06 19.02
CA TYR A 162 -31.67 4.98 18.67
C TYR A 162 -31.71 4.68 17.16
N GLY A 163 -31.08 5.52 16.34
CA GLY A 163 -30.97 5.33 14.89
C GLY A 163 -29.87 6.20 14.29
N ARG A 164 -29.59 6.01 13.01
CA ARG A 164 -28.61 6.74 12.21
C ARG A 164 -29.29 7.74 11.29
N ALA A 165 -28.55 8.78 10.89
CA ALA A 165 -28.97 9.68 9.82
C ALA A 165 -28.89 8.94 8.48
N TYR A 166 -30.04 8.65 7.88
CA TYR A 166 -30.10 7.88 6.64
C TYR A 166 -29.99 8.78 5.41
N THR A 167 -28.78 9.23 5.11
CA THR A 167 -28.47 10.21 4.05
C THR A 167 -28.31 9.59 2.65
N TYR A 168 -28.45 8.26 2.53
CA TYR A 168 -28.36 7.57 1.24
C TYR A 168 -29.47 7.98 0.26
N PHE A 169 -30.69 8.23 0.76
CA PHE A 169 -31.74 8.86 -0.02
C PHE A 169 -31.77 10.35 0.30
N PRO A 170 -31.72 11.23 -0.73
CA PRO A 170 -31.79 12.66 -0.49
C PRO A 170 -33.15 13.01 0.15
N PHE A 171 -33.13 14.04 0.98
CA PHE A 171 -34.28 14.76 1.53
C PHE A 171 -33.84 16.21 1.74
N ARG A 172 -34.69 17.12 2.22
CA ARG A 172 -34.31 18.54 2.29
C ARG A 172 -32.97 18.77 3.01
N ASP A 173 -32.10 19.56 2.37
CA ASP A 173 -30.71 19.79 2.80
C ASP A 173 -30.60 20.36 4.23
N ASP A 174 -31.56 21.20 4.64
CA ASP A 174 -31.64 21.78 5.99
C ASP A 174 -31.84 20.71 7.08
N TYR A 175 -32.60 19.66 6.79
CA TYR A 175 -32.81 18.53 7.71
C TYR A 175 -31.61 17.59 7.70
N MET A 176 -31.01 17.32 6.53
CA MET A 176 -29.84 16.45 6.42
C MET A 176 -28.66 16.95 7.26
N GLN A 177 -28.41 18.26 7.26
CA GLN A 177 -27.35 18.87 8.07
C GLN A 177 -27.60 18.69 9.58
N VAL A 178 -28.84 18.88 10.03
CA VAL A 178 -29.22 18.71 11.44
C VAL A 178 -29.13 17.24 11.86
N PHE A 179 -29.59 16.31 11.02
CA PHE A 179 -29.57 14.88 11.32
C PHE A 179 -28.14 14.33 11.40
N THR A 180 -27.27 14.74 10.48
CA THR A 180 -25.84 14.37 10.51
C THR A 180 -25.18 14.89 11.79
N SER A 181 -25.42 16.17 12.13
CA SER A 181 -24.91 16.77 13.37
C SER A 181 -25.41 16.05 14.63
N ALA A 182 -26.64 15.54 14.61
CA ALA A 182 -27.20 14.77 15.70
C ALA A 182 -26.55 13.37 15.85
N GLU A 183 -26.24 12.69 14.74
CA GLU A 183 -25.51 11.42 14.76
C GLU A 183 -24.07 11.60 15.28
N ASP A 184 -23.39 12.66 14.83
CA ASP A 184 -22.05 13.03 15.31
C ASP A 184 -22.05 13.31 16.82
N TYR A 185 -23.07 14.00 17.33
CA TYR A 185 -23.23 14.24 18.76
C TYR A 185 -23.47 12.93 19.53
N ALA A 186 -24.41 12.10 19.07
CA ALA A 186 -24.77 10.84 19.73
C ALA A 186 -23.58 9.87 19.80
N SER A 187 -22.81 9.76 18.71
CA SER A 187 -21.64 8.91 18.61
C SER A 187 -20.48 9.40 19.49
N SER A 188 -20.14 10.68 19.44
CA SER A 188 -19.06 11.27 20.25
C SER A 188 -19.33 11.23 21.77
N HIS A 189 -20.59 11.15 22.18
CA HIS A 189 -21.00 11.05 23.59
C HIS A 189 -21.43 9.64 24.01
N ALA A 190 -21.24 8.64 23.16
CA ALA A 190 -21.57 7.23 23.42
C ALA A 190 -23.03 7.00 23.89
N LEU A 191 -23.98 7.74 23.29
CA LEU A 191 -25.41 7.63 23.59
C LEU A 191 -26.03 6.41 22.90
N GLY A 192 -26.99 5.77 23.56
CA GLY A 192 -27.74 4.65 22.98
C GLY A 192 -26.85 3.53 22.43
N MET A 193 -27.06 3.16 21.16
CA MET A 193 -26.29 2.10 20.49
C MET A 193 -24.78 2.41 20.40
N TRP A 194 -24.39 3.69 20.46
CA TRP A 194 -23.00 4.13 20.39
C TRP A 194 -22.16 3.81 21.63
N LYS A 195 -22.77 3.27 22.69
CA LYS A 195 -22.02 2.74 23.84
C LYS A 195 -21.17 1.53 23.50
N TYR A 196 -21.59 0.75 22.50
CA TYR A 196 -20.91 -0.44 21.99
C TYR A 196 -20.97 -0.41 20.46
N PRO A 197 -20.24 0.51 19.80
CA PRO A 197 -20.33 0.72 18.35
C PRO A 197 -19.97 -0.54 17.55
N GLU A 198 -19.15 -1.42 18.10
CA GLU A 198 -18.80 -2.73 17.52
C GLU A 198 -19.98 -3.69 17.39
N ARG A 199 -21.11 -3.41 18.07
CA ARG A 199 -22.30 -4.25 18.03
C ARG A 199 -23.35 -3.80 17.02
N ILE A 200 -23.22 -2.60 16.44
CA ILE A 200 -24.22 -2.02 15.55
C ILE A 200 -24.36 -2.89 14.29
N GLY A 201 -25.60 -3.25 13.92
CA GLY A 201 -25.91 -4.13 12.79
C GLY A 201 -25.75 -5.64 13.07
N LEU A 202 -25.37 -6.03 14.30
CA LEU A 202 -25.26 -7.44 14.69
C LEU A 202 -26.52 -7.93 15.41
N PRO A 203 -26.83 -9.25 15.38
CA PRO A 203 -27.95 -9.82 16.13
C PRO A 203 -27.84 -9.56 17.65
N ALA A 204 -28.91 -9.11 18.29
CA ALA A 204 -29.00 -8.91 19.74
C ALA A 204 -28.78 -10.21 20.53
N SER A 205 -29.06 -11.37 19.94
CA SER A 205 -28.84 -12.69 20.54
C SER A 205 -27.38 -13.14 20.56
N MET A 206 -26.48 -12.42 19.88
CA MET A 206 -25.06 -12.77 19.80
C MET A 206 -24.40 -12.65 21.17
N LYS A 207 -23.87 -13.76 21.69
CA LYS A 207 -23.16 -13.78 22.98
C LYS A 207 -21.71 -13.34 22.77
N PHE A 208 -21.34 -12.23 23.39
CA PHE A 208 -19.95 -11.78 23.46
C PHE A 208 -19.28 -12.39 24.71
N PRO A 209 -18.05 -12.93 24.61
CA PRO A 209 -17.30 -13.42 25.77
C PRO A 209 -17.12 -12.31 26.81
N ARG A 210 -17.05 -12.69 28.10
CA ARG A 210 -16.53 -11.75 29.10
C ARG A 210 -15.04 -11.59 28.85
N THR A 211 -14.55 -10.36 28.92
CA THR A 211 -13.14 -10.01 28.66
C THR A 211 -12.12 -10.72 29.56
N SER A 212 -12.56 -11.44 30.61
CA SER A 212 -11.71 -12.22 31.51
C SER A 212 -11.37 -13.63 31.03
N ASP A 213 -12.18 -14.22 30.15
CA ASP A 213 -12.10 -15.64 29.87
C ASP A 213 -11.17 -15.91 28.68
N THR A 214 -10.27 -16.88 28.82
CA THR A 214 -9.45 -17.34 27.69
C THR A 214 -10.28 -18.28 26.82
N ILE A 215 -10.36 -18.01 25.54
CA ILE A 215 -11.06 -18.83 24.54
C ILE A 215 -10.06 -19.45 23.55
N THR A 216 -10.51 -20.46 22.80
CA THR A 216 -9.69 -21.06 21.73
C THR A 216 -9.55 -20.12 20.55
N ILE A 217 -8.50 -20.29 19.75
CA ILE A 217 -8.27 -19.46 18.56
C ILE A 217 -9.40 -19.65 17.55
N ALA A 218 -9.92 -20.87 17.35
CA ALA A 218 -11.06 -21.11 16.46
C ALA A 218 -12.33 -20.36 16.91
N GLN A 219 -12.61 -20.34 18.21
CA GLN A 219 -13.71 -19.55 18.76
C GLN A 219 -13.51 -18.06 18.52
N ALA A 220 -12.31 -17.54 18.78
CA ALA A 220 -11.99 -16.13 18.53
C ALA A 220 -12.20 -15.75 17.05
N ARG A 221 -11.68 -16.56 16.12
CA ARG A 221 -11.85 -16.36 14.67
C ARG A 221 -13.31 -16.24 14.25
N SER A 222 -14.24 -16.95 14.91
CA SER A 222 -15.67 -16.91 14.61
C SER A 222 -16.44 -15.67 15.11
N LEU A 223 -15.81 -14.84 15.95
CA LEU A 223 -16.46 -13.64 16.50
C LEU A 223 -16.46 -12.50 15.48
N PRO A 224 -17.26 -11.44 15.64
CA PRO A 224 -17.18 -10.25 14.78
C PRO A 224 -15.87 -9.47 14.97
N ASP A 225 -15.53 -8.63 13.98
CA ASP A 225 -14.49 -7.62 14.14
C ASP A 225 -14.72 -6.73 15.37
N PHE A 226 -13.62 -6.21 15.91
CA PHE A 226 -13.54 -5.40 17.12
C PHE A 226 -13.97 -6.09 18.42
N THR A 227 -14.38 -7.36 18.35
CA THR A 227 -14.64 -8.16 19.55
C THR A 227 -13.34 -8.37 20.32
N ARG A 228 -13.29 -7.86 21.55
CA ARG A 228 -12.15 -8.11 22.44
C ARG A 228 -12.13 -9.57 22.89
N VAL A 229 -10.97 -10.21 22.77
CA VAL A 229 -10.75 -11.62 23.08
C VAL A 229 -9.46 -11.79 23.87
N LYS A 230 -9.42 -12.86 24.66
CA LYS A 230 -8.19 -13.36 25.26
C LYS A 230 -7.96 -14.78 24.76
N ILE A 231 -6.80 -15.04 24.17
CA ILE A 231 -6.44 -16.33 23.58
C ILE A 231 -5.04 -16.74 24.03
N GLN A 232 -4.73 -18.03 23.91
CA GLN A 232 -3.39 -18.56 24.10
C GLN A 232 -2.99 -19.38 22.88
N GLY A 233 -1.70 -19.37 22.52
CA GLY A 233 -1.19 -20.17 21.42
C GLY A 233 0.34 -20.22 21.40
N VAL A 234 0.88 -21.24 20.74
CA VAL A 234 2.32 -21.41 20.54
C VAL A 234 2.75 -20.60 19.33
N VAL A 235 3.83 -19.84 19.48
CA VAL A 235 4.39 -18.99 18.42
C VAL A 235 4.94 -19.87 17.30
N THR A 236 4.34 -19.77 16.10
CA THR A 236 4.78 -20.43 14.86
C THR A 236 5.61 -19.51 13.97
N VAL A 237 5.47 -18.19 14.18
CA VAL A 237 6.30 -17.13 13.57
C VAL A 237 6.53 -16.04 14.63
N PRO A 238 7.76 -15.84 15.12
CA PRO A 238 8.09 -14.75 16.03
C PRO A 238 8.13 -13.40 15.30
N PRO A 239 8.20 -12.26 16.01
CA PRO A 239 8.46 -10.96 15.40
C PRO A 239 9.76 -10.93 14.59
N GLY A 240 9.75 -10.32 13.40
CA GLY A 240 10.91 -10.17 12.53
C GLY A 240 10.67 -10.62 11.09
N PRO A 241 10.56 -11.94 10.80
CA PRO A 241 10.44 -12.47 9.44
C PRO A 241 9.33 -11.85 8.60
N PHE A 242 8.18 -11.54 9.22
CA PHE A 242 7.03 -10.90 8.57
C PHE A 242 6.80 -9.45 9.04
N GLY A 243 7.78 -8.86 9.72
CA GLY A 243 7.70 -7.55 10.34
C GLY A 243 7.88 -7.61 11.86
N VAL A 244 8.41 -6.53 12.43
CA VAL A 244 8.66 -6.42 13.88
C VAL A 244 7.39 -6.23 14.71
N ASN A 245 6.28 -5.91 14.07
CA ASN A 245 4.98 -5.62 14.69
C ASN A 245 3.96 -6.76 14.50
N MET A 246 4.40 -7.95 14.07
CA MET A 246 3.51 -9.08 13.84
C MET A 246 4.12 -10.37 14.35
N LEU A 247 3.30 -11.30 14.84
CA LEU A 247 3.65 -12.68 15.11
C LEU A 247 2.47 -13.61 14.75
N TYR A 248 2.73 -14.91 14.60
CA TYR A 248 1.70 -15.93 14.39
C TYR A 248 1.71 -16.90 15.56
N ILE A 249 0.52 -17.25 16.03
CA ILE A 249 0.33 -18.25 17.07
C ILE A 249 -0.70 -19.28 16.64
N GLN A 250 -0.55 -20.49 17.19
CA GLN A 250 -1.43 -21.61 16.90
C GLN A 250 -1.71 -22.42 18.18
N ASP A 251 -2.96 -22.83 18.35
CA ASP A 251 -3.38 -23.81 19.35
C ASP A 251 -3.83 -25.11 18.65
N GLU A 252 -4.40 -26.06 19.40
CA GLU A 252 -4.90 -27.31 18.81
C GLU A 252 -6.11 -27.12 17.86
N THR A 253 -6.70 -25.92 17.83
CA THR A 253 -7.96 -25.63 17.13
C THR A 253 -7.78 -24.80 15.87
N ALA A 254 -6.88 -23.82 15.86
CA ALA A 254 -6.62 -22.93 14.73
C ALA A 254 -5.32 -22.13 14.90
N GLY A 255 -4.90 -21.45 13.82
CA GLY A 255 -3.84 -20.44 13.84
C GLY A 255 -4.38 -19.03 13.60
N VAL A 256 -3.66 -18.02 14.06
CA VAL A 256 -4.04 -16.61 13.85
C VAL A 256 -2.83 -15.68 13.83
N ALA A 257 -2.91 -14.65 13.00
CA ALA A 257 -1.98 -13.53 13.03
C ALA A 257 -2.28 -12.60 14.21
N VAL A 258 -1.25 -12.11 14.88
CA VAL A 258 -1.34 -11.05 15.88
C VAL A 258 -0.60 -9.83 15.36
N TYR A 259 -1.35 -8.77 15.05
CA TYR A 259 -0.84 -7.51 14.53
C TYR A 259 -0.83 -6.43 15.60
N ALA A 260 0.31 -5.75 15.77
CA ALA A 260 0.49 -4.72 16.78
C ALA A 260 0.53 -3.32 16.16
N ARG A 261 -0.48 -2.50 16.46
CA ARG A 261 -0.60 -1.14 15.92
C ARG A 261 0.34 -0.19 16.67
N GLY A 262 1.39 0.26 16.00
CA GLY A 262 2.37 1.20 16.57
C GLY A 262 3.24 0.62 17.68
N VAL A 263 3.31 -0.71 17.80
CA VAL A 263 4.11 -1.41 18.80
C VAL A 263 5.14 -2.28 18.09
N ASP A 264 6.39 -2.13 18.49
CA ASP A 264 7.50 -2.97 18.07
C ASP A 264 7.60 -4.19 19.02
N LEU A 265 7.14 -5.35 18.53
CA LEU A 265 7.12 -6.60 19.30
C LEU A 265 8.51 -7.26 19.38
N SER A 266 9.47 -6.89 18.52
CA SER A 266 10.82 -7.48 18.59
C SER A 266 11.60 -7.04 19.82
N LYS A 267 11.06 -6.10 20.60
CA LYS A 267 11.56 -5.70 21.92
C LYS A 267 11.13 -6.64 23.05
N LEU A 268 10.21 -7.56 22.78
CA LEU A 268 9.79 -8.60 23.71
C LEU A 268 10.67 -9.85 23.54
N ASP A 269 10.90 -10.59 24.62
CA ASP A 269 11.55 -11.90 24.56
C ASP A 269 10.53 -12.97 24.15
N ILE A 270 10.12 -12.92 22.87
CA ILE A 270 9.21 -13.87 22.23
C ILE A 270 9.94 -14.59 21.10
N GLN A 271 10.04 -15.90 21.23
CA GLN A 271 10.77 -16.78 20.32
C GLN A 271 9.84 -17.83 19.71
N LEU A 272 10.30 -18.47 18.64
CA LEU A 272 9.63 -19.62 18.05
C LEU A 272 9.43 -20.71 19.11
N GLY A 273 8.22 -21.23 19.26
CA GLY A 273 7.88 -22.24 20.28
C GLY A 273 7.43 -21.67 21.63
N ASP A 274 7.46 -20.35 21.85
CA ASP A 274 6.92 -19.79 23.09
C ASP A 274 5.39 -19.92 23.14
N LEU A 275 4.86 -20.33 24.30
CA LEU A 275 3.44 -20.24 24.61
C LEU A 275 3.12 -18.83 25.12
N VAL A 276 2.23 -18.13 24.42
CA VAL A 276 1.87 -16.75 24.74
C VAL A 276 0.37 -16.59 24.99
N GLU A 277 0.01 -15.66 25.87
CA GLU A 277 -1.35 -15.11 26.02
C GLU A 277 -1.46 -13.78 25.27
N ILE A 278 -2.53 -13.62 24.50
CA ILE A 278 -2.86 -12.40 23.77
C ILE A 278 -4.20 -11.85 24.28
N ASP A 279 -4.22 -10.59 24.71
CA ASP A 279 -5.43 -9.82 25.04
C ASP A 279 -5.63 -8.73 23.98
N GLY A 280 -6.40 -9.03 22.95
CA GLY A 280 -6.54 -8.16 21.76
C GLY A 280 -7.97 -8.08 21.25
N SER A 281 -8.15 -7.50 20.08
CA SER A 281 -9.46 -7.42 19.41
C SER A 281 -9.40 -8.09 18.06
N MET A 282 -10.39 -8.92 17.74
CA MET A 282 -10.55 -9.48 16.41
C MET A 282 -10.59 -8.37 15.37
N TYR A 283 -10.01 -8.61 14.20
CA TYR A 283 -10.05 -7.68 13.09
C TYR A 283 -9.86 -8.44 11.78
N THR A 284 -10.45 -7.96 10.70
CA THR A 284 -10.22 -8.49 9.37
C THR A 284 -9.50 -7.44 8.54
N HIS A 285 -8.21 -7.61 8.33
CA HIS A 285 -7.42 -6.71 7.51
C HIS A 285 -7.23 -7.32 6.12
N ARG A 286 -7.75 -6.65 5.07
CA ARG A 286 -7.65 -7.13 3.68
C ARG A 286 -8.04 -8.61 3.53
N LYS A 287 -9.16 -8.98 4.14
CA LYS A 287 -9.69 -10.36 4.26
C LYS A 287 -8.90 -11.33 5.14
N ASN A 288 -7.69 -10.99 5.58
CA ASN A 288 -6.94 -11.78 6.57
C ASN A 288 -7.54 -11.61 7.98
N ARG A 289 -7.83 -12.72 8.64
CA ARG A 289 -8.40 -12.78 9.98
C ARG A 289 -7.30 -12.71 11.04
N GLU A 290 -7.28 -11.63 11.81
CA GLU A 290 -6.20 -11.34 12.76
C GLU A 290 -6.71 -10.85 14.13
N ILE A 291 -5.78 -10.81 15.09
CA ILE A 291 -5.94 -10.14 16.38
C ILE A 291 -5.13 -8.86 16.36
N THR A 292 -5.75 -7.74 16.70
CA THR A 292 -5.06 -6.46 16.84
C THR A 292 -4.80 -6.12 18.31
N ILE A 293 -3.60 -5.61 18.57
CA ILE A 293 -3.16 -5.10 19.88
C ILE A 293 -2.54 -3.71 19.72
N ASN A 294 -2.58 -2.90 20.78
CA ASN A 294 -2.09 -1.51 20.75
C ASN A 294 -1.02 -1.23 21.81
N THR A 295 -0.70 -2.20 22.67
CA THR A 295 0.33 -2.10 23.72
C THR A 295 1.06 -3.42 23.90
N SER A 296 2.32 -3.38 24.30
CA SER A 296 3.12 -4.59 24.55
C SER A 296 2.60 -5.45 25.71
N ASN A 297 1.93 -4.85 26.70
CA ASN A 297 1.36 -5.57 27.85
C ASN A 297 0.21 -6.53 27.47
N GLN A 298 -0.29 -6.42 26.23
CA GLN A 298 -1.30 -7.31 25.67
C GLN A 298 -0.73 -8.63 25.13
N VAL A 299 0.61 -8.79 25.16
CA VAL A 299 1.31 -10.03 24.83
C VAL A 299 2.09 -10.47 26.06
N LYS A 300 1.84 -11.68 26.52
CA LYS A 300 2.52 -12.23 27.70
C LYS A 300 3.04 -13.63 27.41
N LYS A 301 4.37 -13.81 27.48
CA LYS A 301 5.01 -15.13 27.50
C LYS A 301 4.61 -15.88 28.77
N LEU A 302 4.13 -17.10 28.62
CA LEU A 302 3.72 -17.98 29.72
C LEU A 302 4.78 -19.05 30.00
N SER A 303 5.25 -19.73 28.96
CA SER A 303 6.25 -20.80 29.02
C SER A 303 6.86 -21.05 27.64
N GLU A 304 7.81 -21.97 27.55
CA GLU A 304 8.26 -22.58 26.29
C GLU A 304 7.40 -23.81 25.97
N ALA A 305 7.25 -24.14 24.70
CA ALA A 305 6.51 -25.30 24.19
C ALA A 305 7.14 -25.83 22.88
N ASP A 306 6.74 -27.03 22.47
CA ASP A 306 7.12 -27.57 21.16
C ASP A 306 6.37 -26.82 20.05
N VAL A 307 7.08 -26.49 18.97
CA VAL A 307 6.47 -25.87 17.79
C VAL A 307 5.44 -26.84 17.20
N PRO A 308 4.20 -26.39 16.90
CA PRO A 308 3.20 -27.22 16.25
C PRO A 308 3.75 -27.88 14.99
N GLN A 309 3.44 -29.17 14.80
CA GLN A 309 3.81 -29.85 13.57
C GLN A 309 3.04 -29.23 12.39
N ALA A 310 3.76 -28.92 11.32
CA ALA A 310 3.16 -28.38 10.11
C ALA A 310 2.11 -29.36 9.54
N LEU A 311 0.89 -28.86 9.31
CA LEU A 311 -0.19 -29.63 8.72
C LEU A 311 0.14 -29.93 7.26
N LYS A 312 0.20 -31.21 6.89
CA LYS A 312 0.43 -31.62 5.51
C LYS A 312 -0.84 -31.42 4.69
N ILE A 313 -0.75 -30.60 3.64
CA ILE A 313 -1.85 -30.27 2.73
C ILE A 313 -1.46 -30.51 1.27
N PHE A 314 -2.46 -30.55 0.39
CA PHE A 314 -2.30 -30.51 -1.06
C PHE A 314 -2.17 -29.07 -1.58
N THR A 315 -1.63 -28.88 -2.79
CA THR A 315 -1.41 -27.52 -3.33
C THR A 315 -2.70 -26.73 -3.54
N GLY A 316 -3.80 -27.38 -3.92
CA GLY A 316 -5.10 -26.74 -4.07
C GLY A 316 -5.68 -26.21 -2.75
N GLU A 317 -5.37 -26.87 -1.63
CA GLU A 317 -5.85 -26.50 -0.29
C GLU A 317 -5.21 -25.22 0.25
N ILE A 318 -4.17 -24.68 -0.40
CA ILE A 318 -3.64 -23.34 -0.11
C ILE A 318 -4.75 -22.28 -0.24
N ASN A 319 -5.76 -22.54 -1.08
CA ASN A 319 -6.88 -21.62 -1.33
C ASN A 319 -8.05 -21.76 -0.36
N GLU A 320 -7.94 -22.59 0.68
CA GLU A 320 -9.01 -22.86 1.65
C GLU A 320 -8.94 -21.91 2.85
N GLU A 321 -9.97 -21.08 3.02
CA GLU A 321 -10.04 -20.02 4.05
C GLU A 321 -9.96 -20.57 5.49
N ASN A 322 -10.43 -21.79 5.72
CA ASN A 322 -10.41 -22.41 7.06
C ASN A 322 -9.01 -22.83 7.53
N LEU A 323 -8.02 -22.84 6.64
CA LEU A 323 -6.62 -23.16 6.97
C LEU A 323 -5.77 -21.92 7.25
N GLU A 324 -6.32 -20.73 7.05
CA GLU A 324 -5.63 -19.46 7.27
C GLU A 324 -5.10 -19.35 8.71
N GLY A 325 -3.85 -18.90 8.84
CA GLY A 325 -3.12 -18.75 10.09
C GLY A 325 -2.41 -20.02 10.56
N LEU A 326 -2.74 -21.21 10.02
CA LEU A 326 -2.08 -22.46 10.38
C LEU A 326 -0.69 -22.58 9.75
N LEU A 327 0.23 -23.22 10.48
CA LEU A 327 1.49 -23.71 9.93
C LEU A 327 1.25 -24.97 9.10
N VAL A 328 1.58 -24.92 7.82
CA VAL A 328 1.36 -26.01 6.86
C VAL A 328 2.64 -26.43 6.16
N TRP A 329 2.62 -27.64 5.61
CA TRP A 329 3.63 -28.20 4.73
C TRP A 329 2.97 -28.66 3.44
N VAL A 330 3.55 -28.33 2.30
CA VAL A 330 3.04 -28.67 0.97
C VAL A 330 4.17 -29.08 0.03
N SER A 331 3.87 -29.90 -0.97
CA SER A 331 4.80 -30.22 -2.05
C SER A 331 4.10 -30.22 -3.39
N GLY A 332 4.70 -29.59 -4.40
CA GLY A 332 4.15 -29.53 -5.74
C GLY A 332 5.17 -29.11 -6.76
N LYS A 333 4.86 -29.31 -8.04
CA LYS A 333 5.68 -28.85 -9.15
C LYS A 333 5.52 -27.34 -9.30
N ILE A 334 6.63 -26.60 -9.42
CA ILE A 334 6.60 -25.18 -9.76
C ILE A 334 6.05 -25.06 -11.19
N VAL A 335 4.89 -24.44 -11.33
CA VAL A 335 4.20 -24.25 -12.61
C VAL A 335 4.38 -22.86 -13.17
N GLU A 336 4.69 -21.87 -12.33
CA GLU A 336 4.83 -20.47 -12.69
C GLU A 336 5.70 -19.74 -11.67
N ILE A 337 6.48 -18.77 -12.13
CA ILE A 337 7.35 -17.93 -11.29
C ILE A 337 7.10 -16.48 -11.67
N ASP A 338 6.72 -15.67 -10.67
CA ASP A 338 6.37 -14.26 -10.79
C ASP A 338 6.87 -13.53 -9.53
N PRO A 339 8.19 -13.28 -9.40
CA PRO A 339 8.77 -12.80 -8.15
C PRO A 339 8.07 -11.53 -7.63
N PRO A 340 7.80 -11.42 -6.31
CA PRO A 340 8.33 -12.25 -5.22
C PRO A 340 7.53 -13.53 -4.93
N LYS A 341 6.64 -13.97 -5.83
CA LYS A 341 5.84 -15.19 -5.67
C LYS A 341 6.14 -16.24 -6.74
N TYR A 342 5.70 -17.46 -6.47
CA TYR A 342 5.67 -18.54 -7.44
C TYR A 342 4.51 -19.46 -7.10
N TYR A 343 4.17 -20.33 -8.03
CA TYR A 343 3.03 -21.22 -7.88
C TYR A 343 3.43 -22.67 -8.02
N ILE A 344 2.86 -23.50 -7.15
CA ILE A 344 3.08 -24.94 -7.11
C ILE A 344 1.77 -25.70 -7.37
N ASP A 345 1.87 -26.85 -8.02
CA ASP A 345 0.73 -27.73 -8.30
C ASP A 345 1.15 -29.21 -8.21
N ASP A 346 0.42 -29.99 -7.40
CA ASP A 346 0.55 -31.44 -7.28
C ASP A 346 -0.52 -32.22 -8.07
N GLY A 347 -1.40 -31.50 -8.78
CA GLY A 347 -2.56 -32.02 -9.48
C GLY A 347 -3.90 -31.77 -8.78
N SER A 348 -3.88 -31.30 -7.53
CA SER A 348 -5.08 -30.90 -6.78
C SER A 348 -5.54 -29.47 -7.07
N GLY A 349 -4.66 -28.64 -7.65
CA GLY A 349 -4.92 -27.23 -7.93
C GLY A 349 -3.70 -26.35 -7.67
N LYS A 350 -3.63 -25.22 -8.38
CA LYS A 350 -2.55 -24.24 -8.27
C LYS A 350 -2.63 -23.52 -6.92
N GLY A 351 -1.54 -23.53 -6.17
CA GLY A 351 -1.40 -22.79 -4.91
C GLY A 351 -0.26 -21.78 -4.97
N MET A 352 -0.47 -20.61 -4.37
CA MET A 352 0.49 -19.50 -4.40
C MET A 352 1.44 -19.55 -3.20
N VAL A 353 2.74 -19.43 -3.46
CA VAL A 353 3.78 -19.24 -2.46
C VAL A 353 4.33 -17.83 -2.61
N TYR A 354 4.19 -17.01 -1.58
CA TYR A 354 4.60 -15.61 -1.60
C TYR A 354 5.79 -15.39 -0.65
N ILE A 355 6.89 -14.85 -1.16
CA ILE A 355 8.08 -14.58 -0.36
C ILE A 355 8.04 -13.18 0.21
N ARG A 356 7.95 -13.08 1.54
CA ARG A 356 8.02 -11.80 2.25
C ARG A 356 9.45 -11.30 2.38
N GLU A 357 9.64 -9.98 2.28
CA GLU A 357 10.95 -9.31 2.14
C GLU A 357 11.96 -9.62 3.25
N ASN A 358 11.52 -9.82 4.50
CA ASN A 358 12.40 -10.01 5.66
C ASN A 358 12.72 -11.49 5.97
N THR A 359 12.33 -12.43 5.11
CA THR A 359 12.56 -13.87 5.31
C THR A 359 13.96 -14.32 4.91
N GLY A 360 14.64 -13.55 4.06
CA GLY A 360 15.93 -13.91 3.47
C GLY A 360 15.86 -15.06 2.45
N ILE A 361 14.65 -15.46 2.00
CA ILE A 361 14.46 -16.52 1.01
C ILE A 361 14.81 -16.00 -0.39
N ASP A 362 15.72 -16.72 -1.06
CA ASP A 362 16.14 -16.42 -2.43
C ASP A 362 15.42 -17.34 -3.44
N LEU A 363 14.65 -16.73 -4.34
CA LEU A 363 13.93 -17.45 -5.41
C LEU A 363 14.77 -17.74 -6.65
N SER A 364 16.03 -17.32 -6.72
CA SER A 364 16.88 -17.50 -7.91
C SER A 364 17.04 -18.95 -8.37
N GLY A 365 16.89 -19.91 -7.45
CA GLY A 365 16.92 -21.34 -7.72
C GLY A 365 15.58 -21.97 -8.09
N ALA A 366 14.48 -21.26 -7.91
CA ALA A 366 13.17 -21.73 -8.35
C ALA A 366 13.14 -21.75 -9.88
N LYS A 367 12.76 -22.89 -10.46
CA LYS A 367 12.63 -23.06 -11.91
C LYS A 367 11.33 -23.78 -12.21
N VAL A 368 10.56 -23.28 -13.17
CA VAL A 368 9.35 -23.97 -13.66
C VAL A 368 9.74 -25.38 -14.07
N GLY A 369 9.01 -26.37 -13.54
CA GLY A 369 9.32 -27.77 -13.77
C GLY A 369 9.84 -28.52 -12.55
N LEU A 370 10.52 -27.84 -11.62
CA LEU A 370 11.06 -28.46 -10.40
C LEU A 370 9.97 -28.73 -9.38
N ILE A 371 10.17 -29.73 -8.52
CA ILE A 371 9.32 -29.92 -7.35
C ILE A 371 9.83 -29.01 -6.25
N ALA A 372 8.95 -28.24 -5.62
CA ALA A 372 9.21 -27.50 -4.40
C ALA A 372 8.47 -28.16 -3.23
N THR A 373 9.11 -28.18 -2.07
CA THR A 373 8.48 -28.45 -0.78
C THR A 373 8.54 -27.18 0.06
N VAL A 374 7.40 -26.75 0.58
CA VAL A 374 7.27 -25.47 1.27
C VAL A 374 6.62 -25.70 2.63
N THR A 375 7.26 -25.18 3.69
CA THR A 375 6.66 -25.03 5.01
C THR A 375 6.36 -23.56 5.25
N GLY A 376 5.19 -23.21 5.77
CA GLY A 376 4.86 -21.80 5.98
C GLY A 376 3.52 -21.63 6.66
N VAL A 377 3.15 -20.39 6.95
CA VAL A 377 1.79 -20.09 7.43
C VAL A 377 0.92 -19.67 6.25
N LEU A 378 -0.33 -20.13 6.24
CA LEU A 378 -1.30 -19.64 5.27
C LEU A 378 -1.84 -18.28 5.71
N GLY A 379 -2.02 -17.38 4.76
CA GLY A 379 -2.68 -16.11 4.97
C GLY A 379 -3.45 -15.67 3.73
N GLN A 380 -4.07 -14.51 3.83
CA GLN A 380 -4.83 -13.93 2.75
C GLN A 380 -4.43 -12.47 2.52
N TYR A 381 -4.39 -12.06 1.26
CA TYR A 381 -4.27 -10.67 0.88
C TYR A 381 -5.32 -10.34 -0.17
N GLU A 382 -6.29 -9.54 0.23
CA GLU A 382 -7.48 -9.24 -0.57
C GLU A 382 -8.18 -10.55 -0.99
N TRP A 383 -8.13 -10.91 -2.27
CA TRP A 383 -8.80 -12.11 -2.81
C TRP A 383 -7.84 -13.28 -3.02
N GLN A 384 -6.55 -13.13 -2.70
CA GLN A 384 -5.53 -14.14 -2.93
C GLN A 384 -5.15 -14.83 -1.62
N HIS A 385 -5.16 -16.16 -1.64
CA HIS A 385 -4.61 -16.96 -0.55
C HIS A 385 -3.14 -17.26 -0.81
N GLU A 386 -2.32 -17.10 0.21
CA GLU A 386 -0.88 -17.12 0.09
C GLU A 386 -0.27 -18.06 1.14
N LEU A 387 0.66 -18.90 0.72
CA LEU A 387 1.57 -19.59 1.63
C LEU A 387 2.82 -18.74 1.86
N TRP A 388 3.04 -18.33 3.11
CA TRP A 388 4.20 -17.55 3.54
C TRP A 388 5.24 -18.42 4.25
N PRO A 389 6.31 -18.85 3.55
CA PRO A 389 7.45 -19.47 4.20
C PRO A 389 8.20 -18.47 5.07
N ARG A 390 8.78 -18.93 6.18
CA ARG A 390 9.30 -18.07 7.25
C ARG A 390 10.81 -17.84 7.14
N TRP A 391 11.54 -18.82 6.62
CA TRP A 391 13.01 -18.82 6.53
C TRP A 391 13.52 -19.53 5.26
N PRO A 392 14.80 -19.40 4.87
CA PRO A 392 15.37 -20.10 3.71
C PRO A 392 15.18 -21.62 3.75
N THR A 393 15.23 -22.23 4.93
CA THR A 393 15.05 -23.68 5.13
C THR A 393 13.59 -24.15 4.99
N ASP A 394 12.64 -23.22 4.95
CA ASP A 394 11.23 -23.56 4.73
C ASP A 394 10.92 -23.83 3.25
N VAL A 395 11.85 -23.54 2.32
CA VAL A 395 11.69 -23.80 0.88
C VAL A 395 12.82 -24.71 0.39
N GLU A 396 12.46 -25.91 -0.06
CA GLU A 396 13.40 -26.81 -0.74
C GLU A 396 12.91 -27.07 -2.16
N THR A 397 13.83 -27.18 -3.12
CA THR A 397 13.51 -27.52 -4.50
C THR A 397 14.33 -28.72 -4.95
N THR A 398 13.84 -29.47 -5.94
CA THR A 398 14.62 -30.53 -6.61
C THR A 398 15.69 -29.97 -7.55
N ASP A 399 16.10 -28.71 -7.38
CA ASP A 399 17.14 -28.14 -8.20
C ASP A 399 18.46 -28.85 -7.92
N ILE A 400 18.93 -29.60 -8.91
CA ILE A 400 20.22 -30.29 -8.93
C ILE A 400 21.21 -29.59 -9.86
N GLU A 401 20.79 -28.51 -10.53
CA GLU A 401 21.61 -27.84 -11.53
C GLU A 401 22.67 -26.98 -10.83
N PRO A 402 23.95 -27.09 -11.22
CA PRO A 402 24.99 -26.28 -10.63
C PRO A 402 24.99 -24.84 -11.18
N PRO A 403 25.67 -23.90 -10.50
CA PRO A 403 25.86 -22.54 -11.00
C PRO A 403 26.48 -22.51 -12.41
N ARG A 404 25.95 -21.62 -13.25
CA ARG A 404 26.36 -21.37 -14.64
C ARG A 404 26.61 -19.89 -14.88
N ILE A 405 27.60 -19.58 -15.72
CA ILE A 405 27.81 -18.22 -16.22
C ILE A 405 26.77 -17.94 -17.30
N LEU A 406 25.99 -16.88 -17.12
CA LEU A 406 25.10 -16.36 -18.14
C LEU A 406 25.87 -15.46 -19.11
N TRP A 407 26.67 -14.54 -18.57
CA TRP A 407 27.51 -13.65 -19.37
C TRP A 407 28.64 -13.03 -18.53
N VAL A 408 29.56 -12.34 -19.21
CA VAL A 408 30.76 -11.73 -18.62
C VAL A 408 30.86 -10.27 -19.05
N ASN A 409 31.31 -9.39 -18.15
CA ASN A 409 31.68 -8.01 -18.45
C ASN A 409 33.13 -7.76 -18.10
N VAL A 410 33.78 -6.86 -18.84
CA VAL A 410 35.15 -6.44 -18.58
C VAL A 410 35.14 -4.96 -18.24
N SER A 411 35.32 -4.63 -16.97
CA SER A 411 35.35 -3.25 -16.49
C SER A 411 36.80 -2.78 -16.24
N GLY A 412 37.08 -1.51 -16.53
CA GLY A 412 38.43 -0.96 -16.44
C GLY A 412 39.43 -1.73 -17.33
N THR A 413 40.69 -1.84 -16.91
CA THR A 413 41.72 -2.58 -17.67
C THR A 413 41.85 -4.05 -17.29
N ASN A 414 41.52 -4.44 -16.06
CA ASN A 414 41.87 -5.75 -15.49
C ASN A 414 40.75 -6.41 -14.65
N THR A 415 39.52 -5.90 -14.70
CA THR A 415 38.40 -6.47 -13.93
C THR A 415 37.47 -7.22 -14.86
N VAL A 416 37.03 -8.40 -14.44
CA VAL A 416 36.10 -9.27 -15.16
C VAL A 416 34.99 -9.69 -14.22
N ASP A 417 33.77 -9.28 -14.49
CA ASP A 417 32.60 -9.62 -13.69
C ASP A 417 31.83 -10.77 -14.35
N LEU A 418 31.59 -11.85 -13.61
CA LEU A 418 30.82 -13.01 -14.06
C LEU A 418 29.40 -12.93 -13.51
N TYR A 419 28.40 -12.96 -14.38
CA TYR A 419 27.01 -13.04 -13.95
C TYR A 419 26.52 -14.48 -13.95
N LEU A 420 25.98 -14.93 -12.83
CA LEU A 420 25.53 -16.31 -12.62
C LEU A 420 24.00 -16.43 -12.66
N ASN A 421 23.53 -17.61 -13.05
CA ASN A 421 22.10 -17.91 -13.09
C ASN A 421 21.45 -17.96 -11.70
N GLU A 422 22.25 -18.10 -10.64
CA GLU A 422 21.81 -18.20 -9.25
C GLU A 422 22.92 -17.78 -8.27
N SER A 423 22.54 -17.59 -7.00
CA SER A 423 23.44 -17.15 -5.94
C SER A 423 24.45 -18.24 -5.56
N VAL A 424 25.72 -17.87 -5.44
CA VAL A 424 26.79 -18.80 -5.04
C VAL A 424 27.29 -18.57 -3.62
N MET A 425 27.71 -19.66 -2.97
CA MET A 425 28.40 -19.57 -1.68
C MET A 425 29.74 -18.87 -1.88
N ALA A 426 29.94 -17.71 -1.26
CA ALA A 426 31.18 -16.96 -1.35
C ALA A 426 32.42 -17.79 -0.97
N THR A 427 32.28 -18.71 0.00
CA THR A 427 33.35 -19.62 0.43
C THR A 427 33.78 -20.65 -0.64
N SER A 428 32.92 -20.91 -1.63
CA SER A 428 33.21 -21.80 -2.76
C SER A 428 33.95 -21.11 -3.90
N VAL A 429 34.03 -19.77 -3.88
CA VAL A 429 34.69 -18.95 -4.90
C VAL A 429 36.12 -18.63 -4.45
N GLN A 430 37.09 -19.19 -5.15
CA GLN A 430 38.52 -19.09 -4.83
C GLN A 430 39.30 -18.76 -6.11
N PRO A 431 39.98 -17.60 -6.17
CA PRO A 431 40.70 -17.16 -7.36
C PRO A 431 41.82 -18.14 -7.70
N ASN A 432 41.98 -18.46 -8.98
CA ASN A 432 42.95 -19.41 -9.51
C ASN A 432 42.77 -20.87 -9.05
N ARG A 433 41.68 -21.20 -8.34
CA ARG A 433 41.36 -22.56 -7.92
C ARG A 433 40.00 -23.01 -8.42
N THR A 434 38.94 -22.37 -7.95
CA THR A 434 37.56 -22.70 -8.37
C THR A 434 37.04 -21.76 -9.44
N VAL A 435 37.62 -20.56 -9.54
CA VAL A 435 37.42 -19.64 -10.67
C VAL A 435 38.77 -19.31 -11.29
N VAL A 436 38.95 -19.62 -12.56
CA VAL A 436 40.23 -19.49 -13.26
C VAL A 436 40.04 -18.71 -14.56
N LEU A 437 40.83 -17.66 -14.76
CA LEU A 437 40.96 -17.01 -16.06
C LEU A 437 42.13 -17.65 -16.81
N LYS A 438 41.88 -18.17 -18.02
CA LYS A 438 42.88 -18.92 -18.79
C LYS A 438 44.10 -18.04 -19.06
N SER A 439 45.27 -18.55 -18.71
CA SER A 439 46.57 -17.90 -18.90
C SER A 439 46.78 -16.57 -18.15
N ILE A 440 45.82 -16.12 -17.32
CA ILE A 440 45.91 -14.85 -16.59
C ILE A 440 45.72 -15.13 -15.10
N LYS A 441 46.63 -14.63 -14.26
CA LYS A 441 46.52 -14.78 -12.81
C LYS A 441 45.54 -13.77 -12.23
N LEU A 442 44.63 -14.28 -11.39
CA LEU A 442 43.71 -13.47 -10.61
C LEU A 442 44.36 -13.04 -9.29
N ARG A 443 44.21 -11.77 -8.94
CA ARG A 443 44.54 -11.18 -7.64
C ARG A 443 43.45 -11.48 -6.61
N SER A 444 42.17 -11.30 -6.98
CA SER A 444 41.02 -11.61 -6.13
C SER A 444 39.85 -12.13 -6.96
N ALA A 445 38.92 -12.80 -6.26
CA ALA A 445 37.59 -13.13 -6.75
C ALA A 445 36.60 -12.84 -5.61
N GLU A 446 35.69 -11.91 -5.83
CA GLU A 446 34.76 -11.38 -4.83
C GLU A 446 33.32 -11.66 -5.26
N VAL A 447 32.50 -12.12 -4.34
CA VAL A 447 31.08 -12.40 -4.61
C VAL A 447 30.25 -11.20 -4.16
N SER A 448 29.31 -10.77 -4.99
CA SER A 448 28.35 -9.72 -4.66
C SER A 448 27.54 -10.06 -3.41
N PRO A 449 26.97 -9.08 -2.70
CA PRO A 449 26.02 -9.34 -1.61
C PRO A 449 24.84 -10.23 -2.04
N THR A 450 24.40 -10.08 -3.30
CA THR A 450 23.34 -10.91 -3.89
C THR A 450 23.80 -12.34 -4.19
N GLY A 451 25.09 -12.66 -4.15
CA GLY A 451 25.61 -13.97 -4.54
C GLY A 451 25.64 -14.21 -6.07
N ARG A 452 25.04 -13.34 -6.89
CA ARG A 452 24.83 -13.58 -8.32
C ARG A 452 25.97 -13.10 -9.21
N VAL A 453 26.85 -12.24 -8.71
CA VAL A 453 27.99 -11.72 -9.47
C VAL A 453 29.30 -12.10 -8.80
N VAL A 454 30.24 -12.59 -9.60
CA VAL A 454 31.60 -12.86 -9.15
C VAL A 454 32.56 -11.92 -9.87
N ARG A 455 33.09 -10.93 -9.15
CA ARG A 455 34.09 -9.99 -9.64
C ARG A 455 35.48 -10.60 -9.55
N LEU A 456 36.15 -10.71 -10.69
CA LEU A 456 37.54 -11.16 -10.79
C LEU A 456 38.44 -9.97 -11.05
N VAL A 457 39.51 -9.83 -10.27
CA VAL A 457 40.53 -8.80 -10.50
C VAL A 457 41.81 -9.49 -10.97
N ALA A 458 42.28 -9.20 -12.17
CA ALA A 458 43.50 -9.77 -12.74
C ALA A 458 44.76 -8.93 -12.40
N PHE A 459 45.93 -9.56 -12.45
CA PHE A 459 47.22 -8.85 -12.36
C PHE A 459 47.56 -8.06 -13.63
N GLU A 460 47.00 -8.47 -14.76
CA GLU A 460 47.29 -7.96 -16.10
C GLU A 460 46.00 -7.46 -16.75
N SER A 461 46.12 -6.70 -17.83
CA SER A 461 44.95 -6.24 -18.57
C SER A 461 44.20 -7.40 -19.23
N VAL A 462 42.88 -7.32 -19.24
CA VAL A 462 42.01 -8.31 -19.86
C VAL A 462 41.15 -7.60 -20.90
N ASP A 463 41.24 -8.10 -22.14
CA ASP A 463 40.40 -7.68 -23.27
C ASP A 463 39.55 -8.84 -23.81
N ALA A 464 39.95 -10.07 -23.56
CA ALA A 464 39.23 -11.29 -23.92
C ALA A 464 39.82 -12.44 -23.12
N GLY A 465 39.10 -13.56 -23.03
CA GLY A 465 39.63 -14.75 -22.37
C GLY A 465 38.64 -15.88 -22.26
N THR A 466 39.08 -16.91 -21.54
CA THR A 466 38.25 -18.06 -21.16
C THR A 466 38.21 -18.14 -19.64
N VAL A 467 37.01 -18.10 -19.07
CA VAL A 467 36.78 -18.38 -17.65
C VAL A 467 36.46 -19.85 -17.48
N PHE A 468 37.03 -20.46 -16.45
CA PHE A 468 36.67 -21.78 -15.98
C PHE A 468 36.07 -21.70 -14.57
N LEU A 469 34.87 -22.26 -14.39
CA LEU A 469 34.29 -22.52 -13.07
C LEU A 469 34.37 -24.01 -12.75
N ARG A 470 34.92 -24.34 -11.59
CA ARG A 470 35.01 -25.72 -11.07
C ARG A 470 34.94 -25.72 -9.55
N GLY A 471 34.00 -26.45 -8.97
CA GLY A 471 33.85 -26.54 -7.53
C GLY A 471 33.16 -25.32 -6.88
N VAL A 472 32.66 -24.38 -7.70
CA VAL A 472 31.76 -23.31 -7.24
C VAL A 472 30.41 -23.94 -6.89
N ARG A 473 29.83 -23.53 -5.77
CA ARG A 473 28.58 -24.08 -5.25
C ARG A 473 27.51 -23.01 -5.16
N ASP A 474 26.28 -23.38 -5.51
CA ASP A 474 25.10 -22.58 -5.14
C ASP A 474 24.85 -22.68 -3.62
N LEU A 475 23.88 -21.93 -3.12
CA LEU A 475 23.48 -21.97 -1.70
C LEU A 475 22.87 -23.32 -1.27
N ARG A 476 22.47 -24.18 -2.22
CA ARG A 476 21.94 -25.53 -1.98
C ARG A 476 23.02 -26.62 -2.03
N GLY A 477 24.27 -26.25 -2.32
CA GLY A 477 25.42 -27.14 -2.38
C GLY A 477 25.66 -27.80 -3.75
N ASN A 478 24.83 -27.56 -4.76
CA ASN A 478 25.02 -28.02 -6.14
C ASN A 478 26.32 -27.44 -6.69
N MET A 479 27.15 -28.30 -7.25
CA MET A 479 28.55 -27.96 -7.54
C MET A 479 28.84 -27.96 -9.03
N THR A 480 29.38 -26.87 -9.55
CA THR A 480 29.86 -26.79 -10.94
C THR A 480 31.00 -27.78 -11.15
N LEU A 481 30.81 -28.80 -11.98
CA LEU A 481 31.84 -29.81 -12.24
C LEU A 481 33.01 -29.24 -13.06
N MET A 482 32.71 -28.67 -14.22
CA MET A 482 33.63 -27.90 -15.06
C MET A 482 32.80 -27.12 -16.08
N LEU A 483 32.77 -25.80 -15.97
CA LEU A 483 32.14 -24.92 -16.94
C LEU A 483 33.22 -24.07 -17.60
N LYS A 484 33.17 -23.97 -18.92
CA LYS A 484 34.04 -23.13 -19.75
C LYS A 484 33.18 -22.02 -20.36
N PHE A 485 33.63 -20.78 -20.26
CA PHE A 485 32.97 -19.62 -20.86
C PHE A 485 33.99 -18.72 -21.55
N ASP A 486 33.84 -18.49 -22.85
CA ASP A 486 34.70 -17.59 -23.62
C ASP A 486 34.06 -16.20 -23.70
N PHE A 487 34.86 -15.13 -23.60
CA PHE A 487 34.37 -13.75 -23.63
C PHE A 487 35.35 -12.78 -24.32
N THR A 488 34.82 -11.64 -24.74
CA THR A 488 35.56 -10.47 -25.26
C THR A 488 35.08 -9.20 -24.57
N ARG A 489 35.92 -8.16 -24.53
CA ARG A 489 35.60 -6.83 -23.99
C ARG A 489 34.54 -6.13 -24.83
N GLN A 490 34.58 -6.33 -26.15
CA GLN A 490 33.47 -5.91 -27.01
C GLN A 490 32.24 -6.75 -26.67
N ARG A 491 31.21 -6.06 -26.19
CA ARG A 491 29.86 -6.56 -25.97
C ARG A 491 28.89 -5.56 -26.59
N ALA A 492 27.71 -6.03 -26.95
CA ALA A 492 26.60 -5.14 -27.29
C ALA A 492 26.36 -4.17 -26.11
N PRO A 493 26.07 -2.87 -26.38
CA PRO A 493 25.66 -1.94 -25.35
C PRO A 493 24.48 -2.51 -24.54
N ARG A 494 24.50 -2.31 -23.23
CA ARG A 494 23.48 -2.83 -22.31
C ARG A 494 22.72 -1.71 -21.63
N VAL A 495 21.40 -1.83 -21.64
CA VAL A 495 20.46 -0.88 -21.04
C VAL A 495 19.68 -1.60 -19.94
N LEU A 496 19.75 -1.09 -18.72
CA LEU A 496 18.98 -1.61 -17.57
C LEU A 496 17.77 -0.73 -17.33
N PHE A 497 16.57 -1.29 -17.38
CA PHE A 497 15.35 -0.63 -16.90
C PHE A 497 15.11 -1.01 -15.44
N ASP A 498 14.89 -0.03 -14.59
CA ASP A 498 14.47 -0.31 -13.21
C ASP A 498 13.03 -0.84 -13.18
N ASP A 499 12.80 -1.93 -12.44
CA ASP A 499 11.49 -2.58 -12.20
C ASP A 499 11.42 -3.06 -10.72
N ALA A 500 12.13 -2.37 -9.83
CA ALA A 500 12.26 -2.73 -8.42
C ALA A 500 11.73 -1.65 -7.46
N HIS A 501 11.40 -0.47 -7.97
CA HIS A 501 11.01 0.70 -7.18
C HIS A 501 9.59 1.16 -7.52
N GLY A 502 8.66 0.20 -7.69
CA GLY A 502 7.24 0.50 -7.81
C GLY A 502 6.75 0.83 -9.23
N GLN A 503 7.47 0.43 -10.28
CA GLN A 503 7.07 0.64 -11.69
C GLN A 503 5.73 0.00 -12.08
N ARG A 504 5.22 -0.92 -11.24
CA ARG A 504 3.93 -1.60 -11.41
C ARG A 504 2.86 -1.17 -10.40
N ALA A 505 3.13 -0.15 -9.59
CA ALA A 505 2.23 0.33 -8.56
C ALA A 505 0.92 0.87 -9.14
N GLY A 506 -0.22 0.60 -8.49
CA GLY A 506 -1.53 1.08 -8.92
C GLY A 506 -1.82 0.78 -10.40
N ASN A 507 -2.09 1.80 -11.19
CA ASN A 507 -2.33 1.70 -12.64
C ASN A 507 -1.04 1.82 -13.49
N ALA A 508 0.14 1.97 -12.90
CA ALA A 508 1.41 1.97 -13.63
C ALA A 508 1.82 0.57 -14.09
N ASP A 509 2.57 0.48 -15.19
CA ASP A 509 3.18 -0.76 -15.68
C ASP A 509 4.42 -0.43 -16.56
N TRP A 510 5.25 0.52 -16.14
CA TRP A 510 6.36 1.10 -16.94
C TRP A 510 7.58 0.18 -17.02
N THR A 511 7.34 -1.00 -17.54
CA THR A 511 8.27 -2.12 -17.53
C THR A 511 8.47 -2.65 -18.94
N ILE A 512 9.60 -3.32 -19.16
CA ILE A 512 10.00 -3.80 -20.50
C ILE A 512 9.13 -4.95 -21.04
N ASP A 513 8.22 -5.47 -20.22
CA ASP A 513 7.17 -6.45 -20.56
C ASP A 513 5.76 -5.89 -20.27
N GLY A 514 5.66 -4.61 -19.90
CA GLY A 514 4.44 -3.83 -19.76
C GLY A 514 4.44 -2.67 -20.75
N GLY A 515 4.04 -1.47 -20.31
CA GLY A 515 3.86 -0.31 -21.18
C GLY A 515 5.12 0.14 -21.91
N TYR A 516 6.32 -0.29 -21.52
CA TYR A 516 7.58 0.05 -22.20
C TYR A 516 8.13 -1.11 -23.04
N SER A 517 7.27 -2.07 -23.43
CA SER A 517 7.70 -3.25 -24.17
C SER A 517 8.19 -2.91 -25.58
N ASP A 518 7.51 -2.04 -26.32
CA ASP A 518 7.94 -1.56 -27.63
C ASP A 518 9.22 -0.71 -27.53
N PHE A 519 9.39 0.05 -26.44
CA PHE A 519 10.65 0.77 -26.20
C PHE A 519 11.81 -0.22 -26.03
N ALA A 520 11.62 -1.24 -25.20
CA ALA A 520 12.62 -2.28 -25.01
C ALA A 520 12.92 -3.04 -26.31
N ASP A 521 11.90 -3.38 -27.10
CA ASP A 521 12.05 -4.11 -28.35
C ASP A 521 12.75 -3.27 -29.42
N ALA A 522 12.43 -1.98 -29.54
CA ALA A 522 13.11 -1.06 -30.45
C ALA A 522 14.60 -0.86 -30.12
N LEU A 523 14.99 -0.97 -28.84
CA LEU A 523 16.39 -0.99 -28.42
C LEU A 523 17.07 -2.33 -28.76
N LYS A 524 16.38 -3.47 -28.56
CA LYS A 524 16.88 -4.80 -28.95
C LYS A 524 17.09 -4.92 -30.46
N GLU A 525 16.19 -4.38 -31.27
CA GLU A 525 16.31 -4.33 -32.74
C GLU A 525 17.53 -3.55 -33.21
N ARG A 526 18.01 -2.58 -32.41
CA ARG A 526 19.25 -1.83 -32.65
C ARG A 526 20.51 -2.56 -32.17
N GLY A 527 20.36 -3.79 -31.69
CA GLY A 527 21.44 -4.66 -31.24
C GLY A 527 21.89 -4.40 -29.81
N TYR A 528 21.11 -3.66 -29.01
CA TYR A 528 21.38 -3.50 -27.58
C TYR A 528 20.84 -4.71 -26.79
N THR A 529 21.49 -5.01 -25.66
CA THR A 529 20.89 -5.90 -24.67
C THR A 529 20.05 -5.07 -23.72
N VAL A 530 18.79 -5.44 -23.52
CA VAL A 530 17.88 -4.75 -22.60
C VAL A 530 17.47 -5.71 -21.51
N ASP A 531 17.75 -5.34 -20.27
CA ASP A 531 17.42 -6.12 -19.09
C ASP A 531 16.57 -5.28 -18.12
N ARG A 532 15.93 -5.94 -17.17
CA ARG A 532 15.23 -5.29 -16.05
C ARG A 532 15.94 -5.56 -14.72
N ASN A 533 15.94 -4.55 -13.86
CA ASN A 533 16.32 -4.68 -12.46
C ASN A 533 15.10 -5.04 -11.62
N VAL A 534 15.06 -6.27 -11.11
CA VAL A 534 14.06 -6.72 -10.11
C VAL A 534 14.67 -6.85 -8.72
N SER A 535 15.92 -6.41 -8.54
CA SER A 535 16.58 -6.39 -7.24
C SER A 535 16.12 -5.17 -6.45
N PRO A 536 15.65 -5.33 -5.19
CA PRO A 536 15.21 -4.22 -4.34
C PRO A 536 16.38 -3.34 -3.83
N PHE A 537 17.58 -3.54 -4.37
CA PHE A 537 18.74 -2.73 -4.08
C PHE A 537 19.60 -2.57 -5.35
N VAL A 538 19.85 -1.33 -5.75
CA VAL A 538 20.75 -0.95 -6.84
C VAL A 538 22.19 -0.94 -6.35
N ASP A 539 22.89 -2.06 -6.51
CA ASP A 539 24.28 -2.20 -6.09
C ASP A 539 25.31 -1.79 -7.18
N PRO A 540 26.53 -1.34 -6.81
CA PRO A 540 27.55 -0.88 -7.77
C PRO A 540 28.03 -1.96 -8.74
N LEU A 541 28.02 -3.22 -8.31
CA LEU A 541 28.49 -4.33 -9.10
C LEU A 541 27.44 -4.67 -10.17
N LEU A 542 26.14 -4.55 -9.89
CA LEU A 542 25.08 -4.53 -10.90
C LEU A 542 25.25 -3.37 -11.88
N LEU A 543 25.39 -2.13 -11.40
CA LEU A 543 25.50 -0.95 -12.28
C LEU A 543 26.70 -1.03 -13.21
N SER A 544 27.84 -1.56 -12.76
CA SER A 544 29.04 -1.73 -13.59
C SER A 544 28.84 -2.63 -14.82
N GLN A 545 27.71 -3.34 -14.90
CA GLN A 545 27.33 -4.21 -16.00
C GLN A 545 26.54 -3.52 -17.09
N TYR A 546 26.17 -2.27 -16.92
CA TYR A 546 25.32 -1.56 -17.86
C TYR A 546 26.01 -0.29 -18.34
N ASP A 547 25.63 0.12 -19.54
CA ASP A 547 26.14 1.34 -20.15
C ASP A 547 25.12 2.47 -19.93
N VAL A 548 23.82 2.13 -19.90
CA VAL A 548 22.72 3.03 -19.54
C VAL A 548 21.80 2.39 -18.50
N VAL A 549 21.35 3.20 -17.54
CA VAL A 549 20.24 2.87 -16.62
C VAL A 549 19.07 3.79 -16.91
N VAL A 550 17.89 3.22 -17.11
CA VAL A 550 16.61 3.91 -17.28
C VAL A 550 15.79 3.67 -16.01
N VAL A 551 15.34 4.75 -15.38
CA VAL A 551 14.49 4.69 -14.19
C VAL A 551 13.13 5.29 -14.54
N PRO A 552 12.15 4.44 -14.91
CA PRO A 552 10.81 4.91 -15.23
C PRO A 552 9.96 5.03 -13.97
N GLU A 553 9.30 6.18 -13.82
CA GLU A 553 8.36 6.59 -12.76
C GLU A 553 8.35 5.69 -11.50
N PRO A 554 9.39 5.78 -10.66
CA PRO A 554 9.43 5.01 -9.42
C PRO A 554 8.35 5.53 -8.46
N ASN A 555 7.76 4.61 -7.70
CA ASN A 555 6.76 4.84 -6.65
C ASN A 555 7.23 4.37 -5.26
N GLU A 556 8.44 3.84 -5.16
CA GLU A 556 9.11 3.53 -3.89
C GLU A 556 10.46 4.28 -3.82
N PRO A 557 10.81 4.88 -2.66
CA PRO A 557 12.02 5.67 -2.53
C PRO A 557 13.29 4.80 -2.53
N PHE A 558 14.34 5.28 -3.22
CA PHE A 558 15.68 4.70 -3.14
C PHE A 558 16.31 4.92 -1.76
N ARG A 559 17.11 3.96 -1.30
CA ARG A 559 18.00 4.16 -0.15
C ARG A 559 19.11 5.14 -0.52
N GLN A 560 19.66 5.80 0.50
CA GLN A 560 20.79 6.72 0.33
C GLN A 560 21.98 6.07 -0.39
N GLU A 561 22.27 4.81 -0.08
CA GLU A 561 23.36 4.06 -0.72
C GLU A 561 23.11 3.84 -2.22
N GLU A 562 21.86 3.61 -2.63
CA GLU A 562 21.50 3.40 -4.04
C GLU A 562 21.64 4.69 -4.85
N ILE A 563 21.23 5.81 -4.25
CA ILE A 563 21.43 7.15 -4.82
C ILE A 563 22.93 7.39 -5.04
N GLU A 564 23.76 7.09 -4.04
CA GLU A 564 25.22 7.21 -4.16
C GLU A 564 25.78 6.32 -5.28
N ASN A 565 25.25 5.10 -5.42
CA ASN A 565 25.66 4.16 -6.47
C ASN A 565 25.29 4.66 -7.87
N LEU A 566 24.07 5.17 -8.06
CA LEU A 566 23.60 5.77 -9.32
C LEU A 566 24.42 7.00 -9.70
N LEU A 567 24.68 7.90 -8.74
CA LEU A 567 25.51 9.08 -8.99
C LEU A 567 26.97 8.70 -9.30
N ALA A 568 27.53 7.70 -8.61
CA ALA A 568 28.87 7.19 -8.88
C ALA A 568 28.95 6.53 -10.27
N PHE A 569 27.92 5.78 -10.66
CA PHE A 569 27.80 5.19 -11.99
C PHE A 569 27.86 6.27 -13.08
N VAL A 570 27.02 7.31 -13.01
CA VAL A 570 27.08 8.42 -13.97
C VAL A 570 28.42 9.13 -13.91
N LYS A 571 28.93 9.44 -12.72
CA LYS A 571 30.21 10.14 -12.54
C LYS A 571 31.39 9.41 -13.19
N SER A 572 31.32 8.07 -13.26
CA SER A 572 32.35 7.20 -13.84
C SER A 572 32.17 6.88 -15.33
N GLY A 573 31.15 7.43 -16.00
CA GLY A 573 30.95 7.29 -17.44
C GLY A 573 29.62 6.68 -17.87
N GLY A 574 28.80 6.21 -16.93
CA GLY A 574 27.48 5.65 -17.22
C GLY A 574 26.46 6.68 -17.71
N GLY A 575 25.44 6.21 -18.43
CA GLY A 575 24.28 7.00 -18.84
C GLY A 575 23.08 6.80 -17.91
N LEU A 576 22.44 7.88 -17.45
CA LEU A 576 21.22 7.80 -16.62
C LEU A 576 20.03 8.50 -17.30
N PHE A 577 18.94 7.78 -17.50
CA PHE A 577 17.69 8.32 -18.03
C PHE A 577 16.61 8.28 -16.94
N LEU A 578 16.15 9.44 -16.48
CA LEU A 578 15.09 9.57 -15.49
C LEU A 578 13.78 9.96 -16.16
N ILE A 579 12.74 9.16 -15.98
CA ILE A 579 11.43 9.41 -16.58
C ILE A 579 10.45 9.56 -15.42
N ALA A 580 9.93 10.76 -15.21
CA ALA A 580 9.00 11.08 -14.13
C ALA A 580 7.55 11.13 -14.63
N ASP A 581 6.68 11.76 -13.84
CA ASP A 581 5.27 12.06 -14.16
C ASP A 581 4.92 13.41 -13.46
N HIS A 582 3.65 13.77 -13.32
CA HIS A 582 3.21 14.89 -12.49
C HIS A 582 3.39 14.64 -10.98
N GLY A 583 3.39 15.72 -10.20
CA GLY A 583 3.30 15.61 -8.75
C GLY A 583 1.96 15.01 -8.31
N GLY A 584 1.97 14.16 -7.30
CA GLY A 584 0.78 13.45 -6.83
C GLY A 584 0.46 12.17 -7.60
N ALA A 585 1.31 11.74 -8.55
CA ALA A 585 1.30 10.41 -9.14
C ALA A 585 1.79 9.32 -8.15
N ASP A 586 1.24 9.32 -6.93
CA ASP A 586 1.49 8.32 -5.89
C ASP A 586 0.53 7.15 -6.12
N ARG A 587 1.03 6.10 -6.78
CA ARG A 587 0.23 4.99 -7.28
C ARG A 587 -0.05 3.91 -6.22
N ASN A 588 0.68 3.90 -5.11
CA ASN A 588 0.53 2.91 -4.01
C ASN A 588 0.04 3.54 -2.68
N GLY A 589 -0.09 4.88 -2.61
CA GLY A 589 -0.57 5.61 -1.46
C GLY A 589 0.44 5.72 -0.32
N ASN A 590 1.74 5.52 -0.59
CA ASN A 590 2.79 5.57 0.42
C ASN A 590 3.33 6.99 0.69
N GLY A 591 2.81 8.00 -0.02
CA GLY A 591 3.21 9.40 0.04
C GLY A 591 4.32 9.80 -0.94
N TRP A 592 4.90 8.84 -1.67
CA TRP A 592 5.98 9.03 -2.63
C TRP A 592 5.48 8.93 -4.07
N ASP A 593 5.98 9.85 -4.90
CA ASP A 593 5.79 9.86 -6.35
C ASP A 593 7.16 10.10 -7.00
N ALA A 594 7.29 9.81 -8.30
CA ALA A 594 8.56 9.91 -9.03
C ALA A 594 9.22 11.30 -8.89
N VAL A 595 8.41 12.37 -8.91
CA VAL A 595 8.89 13.74 -8.73
C VAL A 595 9.55 13.93 -7.37
N LYS A 596 8.90 13.50 -6.29
CA LYS A 596 9.47 13.57 -4.93
C LYS A 596 10.72 12.70 -4.82
N ILE A 597 10.67 11.48 -5.34
CA ILE A 597 11.78 10.52 -5.27
C ILE A 597 13.01 11.08 -5.98
N PHE A 598 12.88 11.53 -7.24
CA PHE A 598 14.02 12.08 -7.97
C PHE A 598 14.55 13.37 -7.34
N ASN A 599 13.66 14.25 -6.86
CA ASN A 599 14.07 15.49 -6.20
C ASN A 599 14.86 15.28 -4.89
N THR A 600 14.99 14.05 -4.38
CA THR A 600 15.94 13.74 -3.31
C THR A 600 17.40 13.83 -3.75
N PHE A 601 17.71 13.69 -5.05
CA PHE A 601 19.09 13.64 -5.55
C PHE A 601 19.39 14.40 -6.85
N VAL A 602 18.41 14.70 -7.71
CA VAL A 602 18.68 15.31 -9.03
C VAL A 602 19.26 16.72 -8.99
N GLU A 603 19.15 17.44 -7.87
CA GLU A 603 19.84 18.73 -7.70
C GLU A 603 21.38 18.55 -7.78
N SER A 604 21.90 17.36 -7.42
CA SER A 604 23.31 17.00 -7.62
C SER A 604 23.71 16.90 -9.10
N LEU A 605 22.74 16.62 -9.98
CA LEU A 605 22.90 16.60 -11.44
C LEU A 605 22.65 17.99 -12.04
N GLY A 606 22.06 18.92 -11.28
CA GLY A 606 21.90 20.33 -11.68
C GLY A 606 20.50 20.73 -12.11
N PHE A 607 19.46 19.94 -11.83
CA PHE A 607 18.07 20.27 -12.14
C PHE A 607 17.11 19.80 -11.04
N ARG A 608 15.84 20.20 -11.15
CA ARG A 608 14.74 19.79 -10.28
C ARG A 608 13.44 19.64 -11.06
N PHE A 609 12.61 18.66 -10.72
CA PHE A 609 11.25 18.54 -11.24
C PHE A 609 10.29 19.47 -10.49
N ASP A 610 9.39 20.15 -11.20
CA ASP A 610 8.49 21.15 -10.63
C ASP A 610 7.23 20.55 -9.97
N GLY A 611 6.81 19.35 -10.37
CA GLY A 611 5.63 18.64 -9.87
C GLY A 611 4.28 19.16 -10.33
N ASN A 612 4.25 20.12 -11.26
CA ASN A 612 3.02 20.54 -11.95
C ASN A 612 2.49 19.44 -12.89
N ASP A 613 1.22 19.60 -13.27
CA ASP A 613 0.46 18.70 -14.14
C ASP A 613 0.09 19.46 -15.43
N LEU A 614 0.73 19.10 -16.54
CA LEU A 614 0.51 19.72 -17.86
C LEU A 614 -0.03 18.71 -18.86
N VAL A 615 -0.95 19.18 -19.70
CA VAL A 615 -1.40 18.47 -20.90
C VAL A 615 -1.20 19.36 -22.11
N VAL A 616 -0.24 18.99 -22.98
CA VAL A 616 0.12 19.69 -24.21
C VAL A 616 0.56 18.68 -25.26
N ALA A 617 -0.39 18.12 -26.00
CA ALA A 617 -0.13 17.10 -27.01
C ALA A 617 -0.52 17.58 -28.43
N PRO A 618 0.44 17.86 -29.33
CA PRO A 618 1.88 17.90 -29.09
C PRO A 618 2.39 19.28 -28.66
N THR A 619 3.53 19.32 -27.97
CA THR A 619 4.42 20.48 -27.97
C THR A 619 5.33 20.43 -29.20
N ARG A 620 5.57 21.59 -29.81
CA ARG A 620 6.52 21.79 -30.93
C ARG A 620 7.70 22.68 -30.55
N GLU A 621 7.87 22.96 -29.25
CA GLU A 621 8.96 23.78 -28.75
C GLU A 621 10.24 22.93 -28.60
N ILE A 622 10.73 22.42 -29.73
CA ILE A 622 11.92 21.57 -29.80
C ILE A 622 13.18 22.44 -29.87
N VAL A 623 14.13 22.20 -28.96
CA VAL A 623 15.44 22.85 -28.96
C VAL A 623 16.41 21.94 -29.70
N PRO A 624 17.12 22.40 -30.75
CA PRO A 624 18.10 21.59 -31.46
C PRO A 624 19.19 21.04 -30.53
N SER A 625 19.29 19.72 -30.47
CA SER A 625 20.18 18.99 -29.55
C SER A 625 20.46 17.57 -30.08
N PRO A 626 21.43 16.84 -29.52
CA PRO A 626 21.64 15.43 -29.87
C PRO A 626 20.42 14.53 -29.61
N LEU A 627 19.54 14.92 -28.68
CA LEU A 627 18.33 14.17 -28.33
C LEU A 627 17.19 14.40 -29.34
N THR A 628 17.24 15.50 -30.09
CA THR A 628 16.10 16.00 -30.88
C THR A 628 16.39 16.03 -32.39
N GLU A 629 17.45 15.38 -32.84
CA GLU A 629 17.70 15.18 -34.26
C GLU A 629 16.55 14.38 -34.89
N SER A 630 15.77 15.02 -35.78
CA SER A 630 14.58 14.45 -36.43
C SER A 630 13.34 14.34 -35.53
N VAL A 631 13.32 15.04 -34.39
CA VAL A 631 12.14 15.20 -33.53
C VAL A 631 11.51 16.56 -33.83
N GLU A 632 10.26 16.59 -34.27
CA GLU A 632 9.49 17.80 -34.58
C GLU A 632 8.36 18.07 -33.57
N ALA A 633 7.81 17.01 -32.96
CA ALA A 633 6.70 17.09 -32.02
C ALA A 633 6.78 15.99 -30.96
N VAL A 634 6.46 16.34 -29.71
CA VAL A 634 6.46 15.41 -28.56
C VAL A 634 5.15 15.60 -27.79
N GLY A 635 4.56 14.51 -27.32
CA GLY A 635 3.36 14.55 -26.48
C GLY A 635 3.66 14.97 -25.04
N VAL A 636 2.68 15.58 -24.38
CA VAL A 636 2.72 15.86 -22.94
C VAL A 636 1.35 15.50 -22.36
N TRP A 637 1.29 14.48 -21.51
CA TRP A 637 0.06 13.97 -20.92
C TRP A 637 0.23 13.83 -19.41
N ASN A 638 -0.29 14.82 -18.69
CA ASN A 638 -0.10 14.99 -17.27
C ASN A 638 1.38 15.03 -16.87
N GLY A 639 2.22 15.65 -17.69
CA GLY A 639 3.66 15.75 -17.43
C GLY A 639 4.03 16.91 -16.52
N SER A 640 5.22 16.84 -15.93
CA SER A 640 5.83 17.89 -15.13
C SER A 640 6.90 18.67 -15.89
N THR A 641 7.05 19.95 -15.60
CA THR A 641 8.17 20.76 -16.10
C THR A 641 9.41 20.58 -15.23
N ILE A 642 10.56 20.94 -15.78
CA ILE A 642 11.86 20.82 -15.13
C ILE A 642 12.50 22.20 -15.02
N THR A 643 13.10 22.48 -13.86
CA THR A 643 13.89 23.69 -13.61
C THR A 643 15.38 23.35 -13.54
N PRO A 644 16.20 23.77 -14.53
CA PRO A 644 17.65 23.76 -14.39
C PRO A 644 18.10 24.67 -13.24
N VAL A 645 18.95 24.16 -12.37
CA VAL A 645 19.57 24.90 -11.23
C VAL A 645 21.09 25.06 -11.38
N ALA A 646 21.69 24.45 -12.41
CA ALA A 646 23.11 24.58 -12.73
C ALA A 646 23.34 24.69 -14.25
N THR A 647 24.54 25.13 -14.64
CA THR A 647 24.91 25.43 -16.04
C THR A 647 25.28 24.19 -16.87
N ASN A 648 25.46 23.03 -16.23
CA ASN A 648 25.73 21.76 -16.91
C ASN A 648 24.46 21.11 -17.49
N VAL A 649 23.29 21.72 -17.29
CA VAL A 649 21.99 21.25 -17.78
C VAL A 649 21.57 22.04 -19.02
N SER A 650 21.28 21.32 -20.09
CA SER A 650 20.72 21.84 -21.34
C SER A 650 19.26 21.40 -21.49
N ILE A 651 18.49 22.19 -22.25
CA ILE A 651 17.07 21.93 -22.50
C ILE A 651 16.95 21.33 -23.91
N ALA A 652 16.26 20.19 -24.04
CA ALA A 652 15.97 19.55 -25.32
C ALA A 652 14.55 19.87 -25.82
N VAL A 653 13.56 19.89 -24.92
CA VAL A 653 12.15 20.13 -25.26
C VAL A 653 11.54 21.06 -24.22
N LYS A 654 10.66 21.97 -24.66
CA LYS A 654 9.83 22.81 -23.80
C LYS A 654 8.35 22.49 -23.97
N ALA A 655 7.54 22.84 -22.98
CA ALA A 655 6.09 22.87 -23.04
C ALA A 655 5.59 24.16 -22.39
N LEU A 656 4.80 24.95 -23.13
CA LEU A 656 4.33 26.28 -22.72
C LEU A 656 5.48 27.21 -22.30
N GLY A 657 6.58 27.17 -23.04
CA GLY A 657 7.78 27.97 -22.77
C GLY A 657 8.66 27.49 -21.61
N ARG A 658 8.28 26.42 -20.90
CA ARG A 658 9.02 25.87 -19.75
C ARG A 658 9.77 24.59 -20.13
N PRO A 659 10.95 24.30 -19.56
CA PRO A 659 11.66 23.07 -19.88
C PRO A 659 10.85 21.83 -19.50
N TYR A 660 10.89 20.81 -20.36
CA TYR A 660 10.14 19.57 -20.21
C TYR A 660 11.07 18.35 -20.33
N VAL A 661 12.01 18.39 -21.29
CA VAL A 661 13.12 17.43 -21.38
C VAL A 661 14.44 18.17 -21.20
N VAL A 662 15.29 17.68 -20.30
CA VAL A 662 16.64 18.21 -20.05
C VAL A 662 17.69 17.11 -20.17
N TYR A 663 18.94 17.52 -20.42
CA TYR A 663 20.07 16.62 -20.50
C TYR A 663 21.36 17.32 -20.09
N GLY A 664 22.38 16.56 -19.70
CA GLY A 664 23.65 17.12 -19.26
C GLY A 664 24.70 16.08 -18.93
N THR A 665 25.83 16.54 -18.40
CA THR A 665 26.94 15.68 -17.98
C THR A 665 27.17 15.76 -16.48
N TYR A 666 27.59 14.65 -15.88
CA TYR A 666 28.03 14.57 -14.50
C TYR A 666 29.26 13.66 -14.41
N GLY A 667 30.41 14.21 -14.02
CA GLY A 667 31.69 13.52 -14.16
C GLY A 667 32.02 13.22 -15.63
N SER A 668 32.36 11.98 -15.94
CA SER A 668 32.60 11.54 -17.33
C SER A 668 31.36 10.96 -18.03
N GLY A 669 30.23 10.81 -17.33
CA GLY A 669 29.00 10.27 -17.89
C GLY A 669 27.96 11.33 -18.25
N ARG A 670 26.79 10.85 -18.66
CA ARG A 670 25.69 11.64 -19.24
C ARG A 670 24.38 11.33 -18.52
N PHE A 671 23.49 12.30 -18.44
CA PHE A 671 22.13 12.10 -17.94
C PHE A 671 21.10 12.81 -18.80
N ALA A 672 19.88 12.28 -18.82
CA ALA A 672 18.70 12.90 -19.40
C ALA A 672 17.50 12.73 -18.47
N ALA A 673 16.55 13.66 -18.53
CA ALA A 673 15.34 13.61 -17.74
C ALA A 673 14.14 14.17 -18.50
N ILE A 674 12.99 13.51 -18.37
CA ILE A 674 11.67 13.95 -18.86
C ILE A 674 10.67 13.88 -17.71
N GLY A 675 9.76 14.85 -17.64
CA GLY A 675 8.76 14.94 -16.59
C GLY A 675 7.50 14.09 -16.80
N ASP A 676 7.50 13.10 -17.69
CA ASP A 676 6.30 12.43 -18.15
C ASP A 676 6.61 11.01 -18.64
N SER A 677 5.85 10.04 -18.15
CA SER A 677 6.00 8.62 -18.45
C SER A 677 5.19 8.20 -19.67
N SER A 678 4.14 8.95 -20.02
CA SER A 678 3.18 8.66 -21.07
C SER A 678 3.77 8.62 -22.49
N PRO A 679 4.73 9.48 -22.89
CA PRO A 679 5.30 9.45 -24.24
C PRO A 679 5.91 8.11 -24.64
N PHE A 680 6.40 7.32 -23.68
CA PHE A 680 7.08 6.06 -23.98
C PHE A 680 6.23 4.82 -23.68
N ASP A 681 4.97 5.02 -23.27
CA ASP A 681 4.01 3.96 -23.03
C ASP A 681 3.40 3.48 -24.36
N ASP A 682 3.31 2.18 -24.57
CA ASP A 682 2.75 1.51 -25.76
C ASP A 682 1.34 0.96 -25.53
N GLY A 683 0.78 1.15 -24.33
CA GLY A 683 -0.54 0.69 -23.93
C GLY A 683 -0.60 -0.79 -23.52
N THR A 684 0.52 -1.51 -23.49
CA THR A 684 0.59 -2.94 -23.16
C THR A 684 0.57 -3.14 -21.65
N SER A 685 -0.43 -3.88 -21.15
CA SER A 685 -0.43 -4.33 -19.75
C SER A 685 -0.73 -5.83 -19.66
N PRO A 686 0.21 -6.66 -19.19
CA PRO A 686 -0.04 -8.07 -18.89
C PRO A 686 -1.20 -8.30 -17.90
N THR A 687 -1.51 -7.28 -17.10
CA THR A 687 -2.57 -7.31 -16.09
C THR A 687 -3.87 -6.62 -16.54
N GLY A 688 -3.95 -6.15 -17.79
CA GLY A 688 -5.13 -5.49 -18.35
C GLY A 688 -5.40 -4.08 -17.83
N LYS A 689 -4.38 -3.40 -17.30
CA LYS A 689 -4.50 -2.00 -16.83
C LYS A 689 -4.76 -1.05 -18.02
N PRO A 690 -5.58 0.00 -17.82
CA PRO A 690 -5.80 1.02 -18.84
C PRO A 690 -4.56 1.92 -18.93
N LEU A 691 -3.75 1.70 -19.97
CA LEU A 691 -2.51 2.43 -20.26
C LEU A 691 -2.68 3.34 -21.49
N HIS A 692 -1.75 4.27 -21.67
CA HIS A 692 -1.75 5.30 -22.70
C HIS A 692 -0.73 4.99 -23.79
N ASN A 693 -1.16 4.64 -25.00
CA ASN A 693 -0.21 4.39 -26.09
C ASN A 693 0.34 5.70 -26.69
N GLY A 694 1.32 6.32 -26.04
CA GLY A 694 2.12 7.45 -26.51
C GLY A 694 3.23 7.06 -27.48
N TRP A 695 3.73 5.83 -27.43
CA TRP A 695 4.85 5.34 -28.23
C TRP A 695 4.65 5.54 -29.75
N ILE A 696 3.42 5.33 -30.23
CA ILE A 696 3.07 5.50 -31.65
C ILE A 696 2.68 6.95 -32.03
N MET A 697 2.70 7.87 -31.06
CA MET A 697 2.29 9.26 -31.25
C MET A 697 3.50 10.17 -31.50
N TYR A 698 3.29 11.14 -32.40
CA TYR A 698 4.29 12.15 -32.78
C TYR A 698 5.68 11.54 -33.02
N ASP A 699 6.72 12.11 -32.44
CA ASP A 699 8.10 11.60 -32.51
C ASP A 699 8.58 11.07 -31.13
N ASP A 700 7.65 10.61 -30.28
CA ASP A 700 7.94 10.21 -28.89
C ASP A 700 8.92 9.02 -28.84
N ALA A 701 8.71 8.00 -29.67
CA ALA A 701 9.64 6.87 -29.82
C ALA A 701 11.05 7.30 -30.31
N GLU A 702 11.13 8.23 -31.26
CA GLU A 702 12.42 8.71 -31.78
C GLU A 702 13.19 9.48 -30.68
N LEU A 703 12.50 10.31 -29.90
CA LEU A 703 13.09 10.99 -28.73
C LEU A 703 13.68 9.99 -27.72
N ALA A 704 12.94 8.92 -27.41
CA ALA A 704 13.39 7.87 -26.48
C ALA A 704 14.69 7.20 -26.96
N LEU A 705 14.70 6.79 -28.23
CA LEU A 705 15.81 6.06 -28.85
C LEU A 705 17.05 6.94 -29.03
N ARG A 706 16.86 8.21 -29.40
CA ARG A 706 17.94 9.21 -29.48
C ARG A 706 18.53 9.51 -28.11
N THR A 707 17.70 9.58 -27.09
CA THR A 707 18.15 9.80 -25.72
C THR A 707 19.05 8.66 -25.25
N VAL A 708 18.64 7.40 -25.42
CA VAL A 708 19.48 6.24 -25.05
C VAL A 708 20.77 6.20 -25.88
N LYS A 709 20.69 6.46 -27.19
CA LYS A 709 21.89 6.52 -28.05
C LYS A 709 22.88 7.57 -27.55
N TRP A 710 22.42 8.78 -27.24
CA TRP A 710 23.29 9.83 -26.73
C TRP A 710 23.86 9.48 -25.35
N LEU A 711 23.10 8.82 -24.48
CA LEU A 711 23.59 8.36 -23.17
C LEU A 711 24.70 7.32 -23.29
N LEU A 712 24.71 6.51 -24.36
CA LEU A 712 25.77 5.53 -24.66
C LEU A 712 27.10 6.13 -25.10
N GLY A 713 27.14 7.42 -25.44
CA GLY A 713 28.35 8.07 -25.94
C GLY A 713 28.36 8.35 -27.44
N ASP A 714 27.38 7.82 -28.18
CA ASP A 714 27.31 7.76 -29.65
C ASP A 714 26.73 9.01 -30.35
#